data_AF-J3HTZ4-F1
#
_entry.id   AF-J3HTZ4-F1
#
_cell.length_a   1.000
_cell.length_b   1.000
_cell.length_c   1.000
_cell.angle_alpha   90.00
_cell.angle_beta   90.00
_cell.angle_gamma   90.00
#
_symmetry.space_group_name_H-M   'P 1'
#
loop_
_entity.id
_entity.type
_entity.pdbx_description
1 polymer ?
#
loop_
_entity_poly.entity_id
_entity_poly.type
_entity_poly.pdbx_seq_one_letter_code
_entity_poly.pdbx_strand_id
1 'polypeptide(L)'
;MASVSSLSSNDAGHHIDVATTTASASPTRPAALPAEQQQALHASNVAALSRHTFHPDINTPPAQQHAPFFLHGFHLREQTLANVGALFNGADDMSRIGREQDQQLANELCRLSAIEMPAGAKPNDGVVLPPDVMAFWIRHGDEAKMLYACPEINGTGFGGIATMPPAQFRQMMNAHRDVANDMLKTAQGNGEQPLLLIANSGREGAERTDGVYQQKDGSKMTWEKAHVADHYARQWKTGDQEHFPDSLDKIITPYYRTIDRAATEFGKGSPQYAEIEKQAYAAASKEMDKTRDKPLVLLGFSIDVASVCRIEEGRPVLFGRVVNGLLNDRAAENLNMVQGGKLDFTKVTLINSTVDEGVNKFAAALARAEFANSEEAAALPGIAAQRGFTYDVQGLDKMFHYQHRDQRGNTEGMSPLELKAHYSTFFRGVTAEEGIDGIMKAYDDFMALGHGFRPLFKPNGSGQAKGIIAPRYDDTREIFRQRFEQNLEQNIKGKFGDGAGYPFQVEILKELARTAEGENYDLRYTIVQGRQPKVDEHGRLSRAVTRTIESFPLLWKREPAPETARGGPLEFSPTNITAAVATTGRPAEEFVSALSSAKGISESGMNENLAKSIGLYFSAFYAFLLKTRYAREPEPQLQIGAAHILPFPARGVVGVTASNVSAPAPRDAADRADRADRADQPEQPEQALRRSA
;
A
#
# COMPACT_ATOMS: atom_id res chain seq x y z
N MET A 1 -29.28 -20.21 -58.67
CA MET A 1 -30.57 -20.85 -58.96
C MET A 1 -31.14 -21.23 -57.60
N ALA A 2 -31.95 -20.35 -57.01
CA ALA A 2 -33.42 -20.39 -57.04
C ALA A 2 -33.98 -21.64 -56.33
N SER A 3 -34.94 -21.62 -55.41
CA SER A 3 -35.67 -20.57 -54.68
C SER A 3 -36.74 -21.28 -53.83
N VAL A 4 -37.12 -20.65 -52.71
CA VAL A 4 -38.43 -20.72 -52.00
C VAL A 4 -38.84 -21.91 -51.10
N SER A 5 -39.30 -21.55 -49.88
CA SER A 5 -40.51 -22.01 -49.13
C SER A 5 -40.62 -23.47 -48.66
N SER A 6 -41.19 -23.85 -47.51
CA SER A 6 -42.00 -23.19 -46.48
C SER A 6 -42.45 -24.21 -45.41
N LEU A 7 -42.91 -23.70 -44.25
CA LEU A 7 -44.04 -24.19 -43.40
C LEU A 7 -43.86 -25.32 -42.35
N SER A 8 -43.95 -24.86 -41.09
CA SER A 8 -44.88 -25.26 -40.00
C SER A 8 -44.98 -26.72 -39.50
N SER A 9 -44.79 -26.92 -38.19
CA SER A 9 -45.88 -27.01 -37.16
C SER A 9 -45.56 -27.99 -36.01
N ASN A 10 -45.88 -27.51 -34.80
CA ASN A 10 -46.41 -28.16 -33.59
C ASN A 10 -45.75 -29.38 -32.90
N ASP A 11 -45.42 -29.14 -31.63
CA ASP A 11 -45.71 -29.90 -30.40
C ASP A 11 -45.66 -31.44 -30.39
N ALA A 12 -44.84 -31.97 -29.49
CA ALA A 12 -45.29 -32.74 -28.32
C ALA A 12 -44.09 -33.03 -27.39
N GLY A 13 -44.32 -32.91 -26.08
CA GLY A 13 -43.29 -33.10 -25.05
C GLY A 13 -42.93 -34.55 -24.77
N HIS A 14 -41.86 -34.75 -24.00
CA HIS A 14 -41.65 -35.94 -23.19
C HIS A 14 -40.83 -35.63 -21.94
N HIS A 15 -41.38 -36.07 -20.81
CA HIS A 15 -40.70 -36.36 -19.55
C HIS A 15 -39.45 -37.21 -19.75
N ILE A 16 -38.40 -36.94 -18.98
CA ILE A 16 -37.37 -37.93 -18.65
C ILE A 16 -37.08 -37.84 -17.15
N ASP A 17 -37.49 -38.90 -16.44
CA ASP A 17 -36.98 -39.31 -15.13
C ASP A 17 -35.54 -39.79 -15.27
N VAL A 18 -34.66 -39.39 -14.36
CA VAL A 18 -33.42 -40.13 -14.08
C VAL A 18 -33.22 -40.24 -12.57
N ALA A 19 -33.59 -41.40 -12.04
CA ALA A 19 -33.02 -41.93 -10.82
C ALA A 19 -32.05 -43.05 -11.21
N THR A 20 -30.75 -42.86 -10.98
CA THR A 20 -29.83 -43.98 -10.75
C THR A 20 -28.77 -43.58 -9.74
N THR A 21 -28.81 -44.30 -8.62
CA THR A 21 -27.90 -44.31 -7.48
C THR A 21 -26.51 -44.85 -7.84
N THR A 22 -25.46 -44.19 -7.35
CA THR A 22 -24.16 -44.82 -7.05
C THR A 22 -23.60 -44.30 -5.72
N ALA A 23 -22.95 -45.22 -5.01
CA ALA A 23 -22.74 -45.25 -3.57
C ALA A 23 -21.72 -44.22 -3.04
N SER A 24 -22.05 -43.64 -1.87
CA SER A 24 -21.15 -42.83 -1.04
C SER A 24 -20.29 -43.72 -0.14
N ALA A 25 -18.97 -43.55 -0.21
CA ALA A 25 -18.04 -44.02 0.83
C ALA A 25 -17.91 -42.93 1.92
N SER A 26 -18.27 -43.28 3.15
CA SER A 26 -18.17 -42.40 4.32
C SER A 26 -16.72 -42.26 4.80
N PRO A 27 -16.24 -41.06 5.18
CA PRO A 27 -15.00 -40.93 5.95
C PRO A 27 -15.27 -41.18 7.44
N THR A 28 -14.43 -42.03 8.02
CA THR A 28 -14.35 -42.31 9.47
C THR A 28 -14.06 -41.05 10.28
N ARG A 29 -14.95 -40.80 11.25
CA ARG A 29 -14.89 -39.72 12.26
C ARG A 29 -13.75 -39.98 13.25
N PRO A 30 -12.84 -39.03 13.52
CA PRO A 30 -11.87 -39.19 14.60
C PRO A 30 -12.57 -39.12 15.96
N ALA A 31 -12.10 -39.93 16.91
CA ALA A 31 -12.67 -40.04 18.25
C ALA A 31 -12.61 -38.69 19.00
N ALA A 32 -13.76 -38.25 19.52
CA ALA A 32 -13.84 -37.07 20.37
C ALA A 32 -13.11 -37.33 21.69
N LEU A 33 -12.33 -36.35 22.16
CA LEU A 33 -11.72 -36.37 23.48
C LEU A 33 -12.83 -36.32 24.57
N PRO A 34 -12.66 -37.02 25.71
CA PRO A 34 -13.62 -36.98 26.82
C PRO A 34 -13.86 -35.55 27.31
N ALA A 35 -15.11 -35.23 27.63
CA ALA A 35 -15.57 -33.89 28.02
C ALA A 35 -14.76 -33.27 29.20
N GLU A 36 -14.19 -34.08 30.07
CA GLU A 36 -13.35 -33.62 31.19
C GLU A 36 -12.00 -33.02 30.74
N GLN A 37 -11.40 -33.50 29.64
CA GLN A 37 -10.17 -32.91 29.09
C GLN A 37 -10.45 -31.59 28.35
N GLN A 38 -11.63 -31.44 27.75
CA GLN A 38 -12.04 -30.17 27.13
C GLN A 38 -12.29 -29.07 28.17
N GLN A 39 -12.82 -29.41 29.35
CA GLN A 39 -13.01 -28.45 30.44
C GLN A 39 -11.69 -28.03 31.11
N ALA A 40 -10.71 -28.93 31.26
CA ALA A 40 -9.40 -28.60 31.82
C ALA A 40 -8.58 -27.67 30.89
N LEU A 41 -8.65 -27.86 29.57
CA LEU A 41 -8.03 -26.97 28.59
C LEU A 41 -8.68 -25.57 28.56
N HIS A 42 -10.01 -25.49 28.72
CA HIS A 42 -10.71 -24.21 28.82
C HIS A 42 -10.36 -23.44 30.10
N ALA A 43 -10.26 -24.11 31.25
CA ALA A 43 -9.94 -23.46 32.52
C ALA A 43 -8.49 -22.94 32.57
N SER A 44 -7.53 -23.68 31.98
CA SER A 44 -6.12 -23.27 31.86
C SER A 44 -5.94 -22.03 30.98
N ASN A 45 -6.68 -21.94 29.87
CA ASN A 45 -6.58 -20.82 28.93
C ASN A 45 -7.22 -19.53 29.47
N VAL A 46 -8.28 -19.63 30.28
CA VAL A 46 -8.95 -18.47 30.88
C VAL A 46 -8.13 -17.84 32.02
N ALA A 47 -7.38 -18.64 32.78
CA ALA A 47 -6.54 -18.16 33.89
C ALA A 47 -5.24 -17.47 33.42
N ALA A 48 -4.74 -17.78 32.21
CA ALA A 48 -3.57 -17.13 31.63
C ALA A 48 -3.87 -15.78 30.96
N LEU A 49 -5.13 -15.54 30.55
CA LEU A 49 -5.57 -14.31 29.88
C LEU A 49 -5.94 -13.15 30.82
N SER A 50 -5.95 -13.37 32.15
CA SER A 50 -6.56 -12.45 33.12
C SER A 50 -5.57 -11.61 33.94
N ARG A 51 -4.34 -11.39 33.46
CA ARG A 51 -3.41 -10.43 34.11
C ARG A 51 -3.01 -9.29 33.15
N HIS A 52 -3.69 -8.17 33.36
CA HIS A 52 -3.43 -6.82 32.82
C HIS A 52 -3.82 -6.54 31.36
N THR A 53 -5.11 -6.44 31.10
CA THR A 53 -5.68 -5.61 30.03
C THR A 53 -6.80 -4.76 30.61
N PHE A 54 -6.54 -3.47 30.83
CA PHE A 54 -7.61 -2.49 30.98
C PHE A 54 -8.24 -2.31 29.58
N HIS A 55 -9.38 -2.96 29.33
CA HIS A 55 -10.21 -2.70 28.15
C HIS A 55 -11.61 -2.27 28.61
N PRO A 56 -12.23 -1.26 27.99
CA PRO A 56 -13.61 -0.92 28.26
C PRO A 56 -14.55 -2.06 27.83
N ASP A 57 -15.60 -2.25 28.63
CA ASP A 57 -16.58 -3.33 28.56
C ASP A 57 -17.34 -3.33 27.21
N ILE A 58 -17.44 -4.53 26.61
CA ILE A 58 -18.10 -4.82 25.31
C ILE A 58 -19.59 -4.45 25.32
N ASN A 59 -20.20 -4.23 26.49
CA ASN A 59 -21.62 -3.92 26.64
C ASN A 59 -21.97 -2.41 26.67
N THR A 60 -21.04 -1.53 26.30
CA THR A 60 -21.30 -0.08 26.34
C THR A 60 -22.23 0.37 25.18
N PRO A 61 -23.28 1.18 25.43
CA PRO A 61 -24.28 1.56 24.42
C PRO A 61 -23.71 2.29 23.18
N PRO A 62 -24.32 2.16 21.99
CA PRO A 62 -23.83 2.75 20.73
C PRO A 62 -23.64 4.28 20.75
N ALA A 63 -24.38 5.00 21.58
CA ALA A 63 -24.24 6.45 21.72
C ALA A 63 -22.92 6.90 22.41
N GLN A 64 -22.15 5.96 22.98
CA GLN A 64 -20.80 6.18 23.53
C GLN A 64 -19.70 5.48 22.73
N GLN A 65 -20.01 4.88 21.58
CA GLN A 65 -19.03 4.28 20.67
C GLN A 65 -18.24 5.37 19.92
N HIS A 66 -17.39 6.07 20.66
CA HIS A 66 -16.22 6.77 20.15
C HIS A 66 -15.17 5.74 19.70
N ALA A 67 -15.52 4.88 18.75
CA ALA A 67 -14.74 3.69 18.37
C ALA A 67 -13.50 3.91 17.48
N PRO A 68 -13.30 5.00 16.71
CA PRO A 68 -12.08 5.11 15.92
C PRO A 68 -10.86 5.65 16.70
N PHE A 69 -10.99 5.89 18.01
CA PHE A 69 -9.95 6.49 18.86
C PHE A 69 -8.86 5.50 19.27
N PHE A 70 -9.15 4.19 19.26
CA PHE A 70 -8.25 3.16 19.76
C PHE A 70 -7.95 2.14 18.67
N LEU A 71 -6.69 2.09 18.23
CA LEU A 71 -6.22 1.06 17.32
C LEU A 71 -5.13 0.22 17.98
N HIS A 72 -5.48 -1.00 18.38
CA HIS A 72 -4.55 -1.99 19.00
C HIS A 72 -3.70 -1.42 20.16
N GLY A 73 -4.31 -0.56 20.99
CA GLY A 73 -3.65 0.09 22.13
C GLY A 73 -2.99 1.44 21.82
N PHE A 74 -3.09 1.93 20.58
CA PHE A 74 -2.69 3.28 20.20
C PHE A 74 -3.91 4.20 20.24
N HIS A 75 -3.80 5.26 21.05
CA HIS A 75 -4.85 6.25 21.22
C HIS A 75 -4.55 7.51 20.43
N LEU A 76 -5.49 7.92 19.58
CA LEU A 76 -5.44 9.20 18.89
C LEU A 76 -5.70 10.33 19.89
N ARG A 77 -4.76 11.27 20.06
CA ARG A 77 -4.95 12.38 21.02
C ARG A 77 -6.13 13.26 20.62
N GLU A 78 -6.87 13.76 21.60
CA GLU A 78 -8.05 14.61 21.36
C GLU A 78 -7.72 15.85 20.51
N GLN A 79 -6.58 16.49 20.80
CA GLN A 79 -6.12 17.64 20.03
C GLN A 79 -5.81 17.28 18.56
N THR A 80 -5.24 16.10 18.31
CA THR A 80 -5.05 15.59 16.96
C THR A 80 -6.39 15.45 16.24
N LEU A 81 -7.38 14.82 16.88
CA LEU A 81 -8.71 14.67 16.30
C LEU A 81 -9.34 16.04 15.99
N ALA A 82 -9.24 17.00 16.91
CA ALA A 82 -9.74 18.35 16.69
C ALA A 82 -9.05 19.04 15.49
N ASN A 83 -7.75 18.80 15.30
CA ASN A 83 -6.97 19.42 14.23
C ASN A 83 -7.28 18.86 12.83
N VAL A 84 -7.58 17.56 12.72
CA VAL A 84 -7.78 16.88 11.43
C VAL A 84 -9.21 16.43 11.16
N GLY A 85 -10.13 16.72 12.09
CA GLY A 85 -11.54 16.31 12.07
C GLY A 85 -12.28 16.54 10.76
N ALA A 86 -12.01 17.67 10.10
CA ALA A 86 -12.66 18.04 8.84
C ALA A 86 -12.31 17.14 7.65
N LEU A 87 -11.26 16.32 7.75
CA LEU A 87 -10.83 15.41 6.69
C LEU A 87 -11.61 14.07 6.69
N PHE A 88 -12.39 13.79 7.74
CA PHE A 88 -13.15 12.55 7.88
C PHE A 88 -14.54 12.65 7.24
N ASN A 89 -14.92 11.59 6.52
CA ASN A 89 -16.28 11.38 6.02
C ASN A 89 -16.96 10.22 6.77
N GLY A 90 -17.05 10.36 8.09
CA GLY A 90 -17.60 9.35 9.00
C GLY A 90 -16.53 8.51 9.71
N ALA A 91 -16.98 7.68 10.64
CA ALA A 91 -16.14 6.70 11.33
C ALA A 91 -16.00 5.41 10.49
N ASP A 92 -14.87 4.74 10.63
CA ASP A 92 -14.63 3.41 10.10
C ASP A 92 -13.77 2.64 11.12
N ASP A 93 -14.37 1.68 11.82
CA ASP A 93 -13.68 0.86 12.82
C ASP A 93 -13.48 -0.57 12.30
N MET A 94 -12.45 -0.72 11.47
CA MET A 94 -12.01 -2.02 10.98
C MET A 94 -11.10 -2.76 11.99
N SER A 95 -10.90 -2.22 13.19
CA SER A 95 -10.03 -2.83 14.22
C SER A 95 -10.55 -4.14 14.77
N ARG A 96 -11.87 -4.37 14.68
CA ARG A 96 -12.50 -5.66 15.02
C ARG A 96 -11.92 -6.80 14.19
N ILE A 97 -11.79 -6.61 12.88
CA ILE A 97 -11.21 -7.62 11.98
C ILE A 97 -9.77 -7.92 12.38
N GLY A 98 -8.99 -6.89 12.78
CA GLY A 98 -7.64 -7.08 13.29
C GLY A 98 -7.57 -7.91 14.58
N ARG A 99 -8.57 -7.79 15.46
CA ARG A 99 -8.70 -8.62 16.67
C ARG A 99 -9.17 -10.05 16.39
N GLU A 100 -9.85 -10.26 15.27
CA GLU A 100 -10.31 -11.59 14.81
C GLU A 100 -9.18 -12.39 14.11
N GLN A 101 -8.06 -11.74 13.75
CA GLN A 101 -6.88 -12.44 13.24
C GLN A 101 -6.29 -13.37 14.31
N ASP A 102 -5.89 -14.57 13.90
CA ASP A 102 -5.06 -15.45 14.71
C ASP A 102 -3.65 -14.88 14.82
N GLN A 103 -3.34 -14.33 15.99
CA GLN A 103 -2.07 -13.70 16.27
C GLN A 103 -0.88 -14.68 16.21
N GLN A 104 -1.07 -15.95 16.59
CA GLN A 104 -0.01 -16.95 16.57
C GLN A 104 0.32 -17.33 15.13
N LEU A 105 -0.72 -17.59 14.32
CA LEU A 105 -0.57 -17.88 12.91
C LEU A 105 0.07 -16.70 12.15
N ALA A 106 -0.36 -15.47 12.40
CA ALA A 106 0.24 -14.29 11.78
C ALA A 106 1.73 -14.14 12.13
N ASN A 107 2.12 -14.38 13.39
CA ASN A 107 3.52 -14.37 13.82
C ASN A 107 4.34 -15.46 13.12
N GLU A 108 3.78 -16.66 13.00
CA GLU A 108 4.43 -17.77 12.30
C GLU A 108 4.65 -17.44 10.82
N LEU A 109 3.62 -16.92 10.13
CA LEU A 109 3.69 -16.56 8.72
C LEU A 109 4.69 -15.42 8.47
N CYS A 110 4.72 -14.38 9.31
CA CYS A 110 5.76 -13.34 9.28
C CYS A 110 7.18 -13.92 9.42
N ARG A 111 7.36 -14.84 10.39
CA ARG A 111 8.65 -15.48 10.61
C ARG A 111 9.08 -16.33 9.42
N LEU A 112 8.16 -17.10 8.85
CA LEU A 112 8.40 -18.00 7.72
C LEU A 112 8.61 -17.27 6.39
N SER A 113 8.10 -16.05 6.24
CA SER A 113 8.30 -15.23 5.04
C SER A 113 9.52 -14.32 5.12
N ALA A 114 10.10 -14.13 6.31
CA ALA A 114 11.16 -13.17 6.54
C ALA A 114 12.35 -13.29 5.58
N ILE A 115 12.73 -12.18 4.96
CA ILE A 115 13.95 -12.02 4.16
C ILE A 115 14.76 -10.89 4.79
N GLU A 116 16.08 -11.03 4.90
CA GLU A 116 16.93 -9.96 5.42
C GLU A 116 16.86 -8.72 4.50
N MET A 117 16.76 -7.53 5.09
CA MET A 117 16.81 -6.29 4.31
C MET A 117 18.15 -6.19 3.56
N PRO A 118 18.15 -5.86 2.26
CA PRO A 118 19.39 -5.65 1.51
C PRO A 118 20.29 -4.57 2.14
N ALA A 119 21.60 -4.67 1.90
CA ALA A 119 22.55 -3.63 2.30
C ALA A 119 22.16 -2.27 1.68
N GLY A 120 22.35 -1.19 2.44
CA GLY A 120 21.98 0.16 2.02
C GLY A 120 20.48 0.51 2.19
N ALA A 121 19.62 -0.46 2.51
CA ALA A 121 18.22 -0.17 2.79
C ALA A 121 18.04 0.70 4.04
N LYS A 122 17.22 1.74 3.93
CA LYS A 122 16.94 2.74 4.95
C LYS A 122 15.70 2.38 5.78
N PRO A 123 15.47 3.00 6.95
CA PRO A 123 14.32 2.70 7.80
C PRO A 123 12.96 2.96 7.14
N ASN A 124 12.92 3.81 6.10
CA ASN A 124 11.71 4.16 5.35
C ASN A 124 11.41 3.19 4.20
N ASP A 125 12.26 2.20 3.93
CA ASP A 125 11.98 1.17 2.93
C ASP A 125 11.18 0.03 3.56
N GLY A 126 10.01 -0.30 3.01
CA GLY A 126 9.25 -1.48 3.44
C GLY A 126 8.46 -1.33 4.73
N VAL A 127 8.09 -0.11 5.13
CA VAL A 127 7.33 0.13 6.37
C VAL A 127 6.00 -0.64 6.35
N VAL A 128 5.20 -0.45 5.30
CA VAL A 128 3.98 -1.23 5.04
C VAL A 128 3.52 -1.14 3.59
N LEU A 129 3.40 -2.27 2.91
CA LEU A 129 2.89 -2.34 1.54
C LEU A 129 1.88 -3.49 1.41
N PRO A 130 0.61 -3.23 1.09
CA PRO A 130 -0.37 -4.28 0.85
C PRO A 130 -0.50 -4.67 -0.63
N PRO A 131 0.09 -5.79 -1.08
CA PRO A 131 -0.24 -6.39 -2.36
C PRO A 131 -1.63 -7.04 -2.32
N ASP A 132 -2.42 -6.78 -3.36
CA ASP A 132 -3.65 -7.51 -3.61
C ASP A 132 -3.35 -8.77 -4.41
N VAL A 133 -4.09 -9.85 -4.12
CA VAL A 133 -3.94 -11.15 -4.76
C VAL A 133 -5.30 -11.61 -5.23
N MET A 134 -5.40 -12.02 -6.49
CA MET A 134 -6.65 -12.51 -7.08
C MET A 134 -6.50 -13.98 -7.40
N ALA A 135 -7.45 -14.78 -6.94
CA ALA A 135 -7.61 -16.17 -7.34
C ALA A 135 -8.45 -16.23 -8.61
N PHE A 136 -8.06 -17.06 -9.57
CA PHE A 136 -8.81 -17.25 -10.82
C PHE A 136 -8.71 -18.67 -11.35
N TRP A 137 -9.72 -19.07 -12.12
CA TRP A 137 -9.78 -20.38 -12.75
C TRP A 137 -9.25 -20.35 -14.18
N ILE A 138 -8.49 -21.38 -14.52
CA ILE A 138 -8.17 -21.77 -15.89
C ILE A 138 -8.89 -23.08 -16.16
N ARG A 139 -9.73 -23.10 -17.21
CA ARG A 139 -10.56 -24.25 -17.58
C ARG A 139 -10.34 -24.64 -19.04
N HIS A 140 -10.28 -25.94 -19.31
CA HIS A 140 -10.26 -26.49 -20.66
C HIS A 140 -10.95 -27.87 -20.67
N GLY A 141 -12.09 -27.98 -21.36
CA GLY A 141 -12.93 -29.17 -21.25
C GLY A 141 -13.39 -29.39 -19.81
N ASP A 142 -13.25 -30.63 -19.32
CA ASP A 142 -13.57 -31.01 -17.94
C ASP A 142 -12.44 -30.70 -16.95
N GLU A 143 -11.28 -30.24 -17.43
CA GLU A 143 -10.13 -29.91 -16.59
C GLU A 143 -10.20 -28.46 -16.10
N ALA A 144 -9.81 -28.26 -14.84
CA ALA A 144 -9.70 -26.95 -14.23
C ALA A 144 -8.50 -26.84 -13.29
N LYS A 145 -7.87 -25.67 -13.26
CA LYS A 145 -6.79 -25.32 -12.35
C LYS A 145 -7.00 -23.93 -11.80
N MET A 146 -6.82 -23.76 -10.49
CA MET A 146 -6.78 -22.45 -9.85
C MET A 146 -5.36 -21.87 -9.94
N LEU A 147 -5.27 -20.58 -10.24
CA LEU A 147 -4.03 -19.81 -10.24
C LEU A 147 -4.23 -18.50 -9.49
N TYR A 148 -3.11 -17.87 -9.15
CA TYR A 148 -3.10 -16.59 -8.44
C TYR A 148 -2.32 -15.52 -9.21
N ALA A 149 -2.78 -14.28 -9.14
CA ALA A 149 -2.09 -13.13 -9.73
C ALA A 149 -2.09 -11.94 -8.76
N CYS A 150 -1.05 -11.10 -8.85
CA CYS A 150 -0.99 -9.83 -8.14
C CYS A 150 -1.35 -8.69 -9.11
N PRO A 151 -2.61 -8.20 -9.12
CA PRO A 151 -3.01 -7.09 -10.00
C PRO A 151 -2.36 -5.76 -9.64
N GLU A 152 -2.00 -5.56 -8.37
CA GLU A 152 -1.56 -4.29 -7.84
C GLU A 152 -0.77 -4.49 -6.55
N ILE A 153 0.32 -3.73 -6.41
CA ILE A 153 1.04 -3.54 -5.16
C ILE A 153 0.71 -2.13 -4.73
N ASN A 154 -0.17 -1.97 -3.74
CA ASN A 154 -0.55 -0.63 -3.33
C ASN A 154 0.62 -0.02 -2.53
N GLY A 155 1.35 0.97 -3.03
CA GLY A 155 2.37 1.62 -2.23
C GLY A 155 1.69 2.48 -1.17
N THR A 156 1.90 2.23 0.13
CA THR A 156 1.24 2.99 1.22
C THR A 156 -0.28 3.21 1.01
N GLY A 157 -0.96 2.32 0.28
CA GLY A 157 -2.40 2.33 0.11
C GLY A 157 -2.98 1.62 1.32
N PHE A 158 -3.02 2.33 2.45
CA PHE A 158 -3.44 1.83 3.76
C PHE A 158 -4.93 1.48 3.78
N GLY A 159 -5.33 0.50 2.97
CA GLY A 159 -6.57 -0.21 3.14
C GLY A 159 -6.31 -1.38 4.07
N GLY A 160 -6.59 -1.21 5.35
CA GLY A 160 -6.59 -2.30 6.29
C GLY A 160 -5.42 -2.32 7.27
N ILE A 161 -4.70 -1.22 7.52
CA ILE A 161 -3.82 -1.19 8.71
C ILE A 161 -4.66 -1.52 9.95
N ALA A 162 -5.88 -0.95 10.03
CA ALA A 162 -6.74 -1.19 11.17
C ALA A 162 -7.05 -2.69 11.35
N THR A 163 -7.03 -3.45 10.24
CA THR A 163 -7.28 -4.89 10.19
C THR A 163 -6.06 -5.76 10.49
N MET A 164 -4.89 -5.17 10.76
CA MET A 164 -3.70 -5.91 11.16
C MET A 164 -3.88 -6.57 12.53
N PRO A 165 -3.28 -7.75 12.76
CA PRO A 165 -3.16 -8.29 14.11
C PRO A 165 -2.33 -7.35 15.01
N PRO A 166 -2.62 -7.26 16.32
CA PRO A 166 -1.99 -6.30 17.22
C PRO A 166 -0.45 -6.29 17.23
N ALA A 167 0.21 -7.44 17.12
CA ALA A 167 1.68 -7.51 17.11
C ALA A 167 2.28 -6.93 15.83
N GLN A 168 1.71 -7.26 14.67
CA GLN A 168 2.12 -6.74 13.36
C GLN A 168 1.84 -5.24 13.27
N PHE A 169 0.72 -4.76 13.82
CA PHE A 169 0.44 -3.33 13.92
C PHE A 169 1.51 -2.62 14.76
N ARG A 170 1.86 -3.15 15.95
CA ARG A 170 2.96 -2.59 16.77
C ARG A 170 4.30 -2.59 16.04
N GLN A 171 4.61 -3.66 15.31
CA GLN A 171 5.81 -3.78 14.49
C GLN A 171 5.86 -2.68 13.42
N MET A 172 4.76 -2.48 12.69
CA MET A 172 4.63 -1.40 11.71
C MET A 172 4.79 -0.01 12.37
N MET A 173 4.15 0.24 13.51
CA MET A 173 4.30 1.52 14.22
C MET A 173 5.75 1.73 14.71
N ASN A 174 6.45 0.67 15.13
CA ASN A 174 7.88 0.76 15.45
C ASN A 174 8.73 1.13 14.23
N ALA A 175 8.41 0.61 13.04
CA ALA A 175 9.09 1.02 11.81
C ALA A 175 8.84 2.50 11.50
N HIS A 176 7.61 2.99 11.63
CA HIS A 176 7.31 4.43 11.53
C HIS A 176 8.09 5.28 12.54
N ARG A 177 8.26 4.82 13.79
CA ARG A 177 9.12 5.49 14.77
C ARG A 177 10.56 5.60 14.29
N ASP A 178 11.12 4.52 13.74
CA ASP A 178 12.50 4.53 13.23
C ASP A 178 12.66 5.56 12.10
N VAL A 179 11.68 5.63 11.19
CA VAL A 179 11.62 6.66 10.14
C VAL A 179 11.54 8.05 10.73
N ALA A 180 10.68 8.28 11.72
CA ALA A 180 10.53 9.58 12.37
C ALA A 180 11.87 10.06 12.96
N ASN A 181 12.60 9.18 13.62
CA ASN A 181 13.90 9.49 14.22
C ASN A 181 14.96 9.80 13.16
N ASP A 182 15.00 9.02 12.07
CA ASP A 182 15.93 9.23 10.96
C ASP A 182 15.66 10.56 10.23
N MET A 183 14.39 10.88 9.99
CA MET A 183 13.96 12.16 9.43
C MET A 183 14.35 13.33 10.31
N LEU A 184 14.12 13.24 11.63
CA LEU A 184 14.48 14.29 12.58
C LEU A 184 15.99 14.55 12.57
N LYS A 185 16.79 13.48 12.64
CA LYS A 185 18.26 13.56 12.58
C LYS A 185 18.73 14.20 11.28
N THR A 186 18.16 13.79 10.15
CA THR A 186 18.52 14.32 8.82
C THR A 186 18.16 15.81 8.69
N ALA A 187 16.95 16.20 9.10
CA ALA A 187 16.52 17.60 9.08
C ALA A 187 17.43 18.48 9.96
N GLN A 188 17.72 18.05 11.19
CA GLN A 188 18.62 18.77 12.10
C GLN A 188 20.03 18.91 11.55
N GLY A 189 20.56 17.86 10.90
CA GLY A 189 21.85 17.90 10.23
C GLY A 189 21.93 18.93 9.10
N ASN A 190 20.79 19.27 8.49
CA ASN A 190 20.66 20.30 7.47
C ASN A 190 20.29 21.68 8.03
N GLY A 191 20.21 21.85 9.36
CA GLY A 191 19.74 23.08 9.99
C GLY A 191 18.24 23.35 9.80
N GLU A 192 17.45 22.31 9.58
CA GLU A 192 16.02 22.37 9.33
C GLU A 192 15.21 21.72 10.47
N GLN A 193 13.91 21.98 10.50
CA GLN A 193 12.94 21.24 11.34
C GLN A 193 12.04 20.39 10.45
N PRO A 194 11.80 19.11 10.81
CA PRO A 194 11.16 18.16 9.92
C PRO A 194 9.72 18.58 9.58
N LEU A 195 9.42 18.61 8.29
CA LEU A 195 8.06 18.66 7.75
C LEU A 195 7.73 17.32 7.08
N LEU A 196 6.67 16.66 7.54
CA LEU A 196 6.12 15.46 6.90
C LEU A 196 4.72 15.73 6.36
N LEU A 197 4.52 15.40 5.08
CA LEU A 197 3.20 15.36 4.47
C LEU A 197 2.69 13.92 4.42
N ILE A 198 1.50 13.70 4.96
CA ILE A 198 0.79 12.42 4.94
C ILE A 198 -0.45 12.63 4.08
N ALA A 199 -0.49 12.03 2.89
CA ALA A 199 -1.55 12.29 1.93
C ALA A 199 -2.54 11.11 1.82
N ASN A 200 -3.82 11.43 1.63
CA ASN A 200 -4.90 10.49 1.36
C ASN A 200 -5.34 10.55 -0.10
N SER A 201 -5.85 9.45 -0.62
CA SER A 201 -6.71 9.47 -1.81
C SER A 201 -8.17 9.68 -1.40
N GLY A 202 -8.98 10.23 -2.31
CA GLY A 202 -10.42 10.40 -2.13
C GLY A 202 -10.99 11.68 -2.73
N ARG A 203 -10.16 12.71 -2.97
CA ARG A 203 -10.58 14.03 -3.49
C ARG A 203 -10.28 14.24 -4.97
N GLU A 204 -9.81 13.22 -5.70
CA GLU A 204 -9.35 13.36 -7.09
C GLU A 204 -10.44 13.84 -8.08
N GLY A 205 -11.71 13.74 -7.71
CA GLY A 205 -12.83 14.32 -8.47
C GLY A 205 -13.73 15.24 -7.64
N ALA A 206 -13.26 15.71 -6.49
CA ALA A 206 -14.02 16.61 -5.63
C ALA A 206 -13.85 18.06 -6.10
N GLU A 207 -14.95 18.81 -6.09
CA GLU A 207 -14.92 20.24 -6.36
C GLU A 207 -14.87 21.03 -5.06
N ARG A 208 -14.19 22.18 -5.10
CA ARG A 208 -14.16 23.14 -3.99
C ARG A 208 -15.19 24.24 -4.24
N THR A 209 -15.69 24.82 -3.15
CA THR A 209 -16.46 26.06 -3.18
C THR A 209 -15.81 27.05 -2.22
N ASP A 210 -15.40 28.21 -2.73
CA ASP A 210 -14.72 29.26 -1.94
C ASP A 210 -13.48 28.75 -1.17
N GLY A 211 -12.69 27.87 -1.82
CA GLY A 211 -11.50 27.24 -1.25
C GLY A 211 -11.76 26.11 -0.23
N VAL A 212 -13.02 25.69 -0.06
CA VAL A 212 -13.42 24.68 0.94
C VAL A 212 -13.99 23.45 0.23
N TYR A 213 -13.55 22.27 0.67
CA TYR A 213 -14.17 21.00 0.30
C TYR A 213 -15.35 20.70 1.22
N GLN A 214 -16.36 20.00 0.69
CA GLN A 214 -17.47 19.54 1.53
C GLN A 214 -17.03 18.35 2.39
N GLN A 215 -17.66 18.15 3.55
CA GLN A 215 -17.31 17.03 4.43
C GLN A 215 -17.45 15.65 3.75
N LYS A 216 -18.43 15.52 2.84
CA LYS A 216 -18.64 14.31 2.02
C LYS A 216 -17.45 13.99 1.09
N ASP A 217 -16.59 14.96 0.82
CA ASP A 217 -15.39 14.82 0.01
C ASP A 217 -14.19 14.35 0.85
N GLY A 218 -14.35 14.24 2.17
CA GLY A 218 -13.41 13.55 3.05
C GLY A 218 -13.40 12.04 2.80
N SER A 219 -12.52 11.34 3.50
CA SER A 219 -12.38 9.88 3.37
C SER A 219 -12.49 9.19 4.73
N LYS A 220 -13.17 8.04 4.75
CA LYS A 220 -13.18 7.13 5.90
C LYS A 220 -11.79 6.52 6.17
N MET A 221 -10.99 6.36 5.11
CA MET A 221 -9.62 5.83 5.20
C MET A 221 -8.65 6.79 5.89
N THR A 222 -9.04 8.05 6.12
CA THR A 222 -8.21 9.04 6.80
C THR A 222 -7.90 8.65 8.25
N TRP A 223 -8.74 7.82 8.89
CA TRP A 223 -8.52 7.38 10.28
C TRP A 223 -7.18 6.67 10.48
N GLU A 224 -6.82 5.74 9.59
CA GLU A 224 -5.54 5.02 9.69
C GLU A 224 -4.35 6.00 9.60
N LYS A 225 -4.45 6.99 8.71
CA LYS A 225 -3.41 8.01 8.53
C LYS A 225 -3.33 9.00 9.68
N ALA A 226 -4.44 9.28 10.36
CA ALA A 226 -4.44 10.12 11.56
C ALA A 226 -3.63 9.48 12.70
N HIS A 227 -3.75 8.16 12.90
CA HIS A 227 -2.94 7.43 13.89
C HIS A 227 -1.45 7.47 13.57
N VAL A 228 -1.08 7.28 12.29
CA VAL A 228 0.32 7.41 11.84
C VAL A 228 0.82 8.84 12.03
N ALA A 229 0.02 9.85 11.63
CA ALA A 229 0.37 11.26 11.79
C ALA A 229 0.61 11.64 13.26
N ASP A 230 -0.27 11.20 14.16
CA ASP A 230 -0.13 11.39 15.60
C ASP A 230 1.14 10.72 16.13
N HIS A 231 1.46 9.52 15.63
CA HIS A 231 2.64 8.79 16.03
C HIS A 231 3.94 9.51 15.66
N TYR A 232 4.06 10.05 14.45
CA TYR A 232 5.19 10.89 14.04
C TYR A 232 5.31 12.14 14.92
N ALA A 233 4.20 12.86 15.13
CA ALA A 233 4.20 14.06 15.95
C ALA A 233 4.66 13.80 17.40
N ARG A 234 4.32 12.64 17.97
CA ARG A 234 4.81 12.21 19.30
C ARG A 234 6.31 11.94 19.33
N GLN A 235 6.90 11.40 18.26
CA GLN A 235 8.33 11.13 18.22
C GLN A 235 9.18 12.40 18.17
N TRP A 236 8.62 13.50 17.67
CA TRP A 236 9.34 14.77 17.51
C TRP A 236 9.15 15.76 18.66
N LYS A 237 8.62 15.32 19.81
CA LYS A 237 8.47 16.17 21.00
C LYS A 237 9.79 16.88 21.36
N THR A 238 9.68 18.13 21.79
CA THR A 238 10.84 18.96 22.14
C THR A 238 10.77 19.32 23.63
N GLY A 239 11.56 18.65 24.46
CA GLY A 239 11.42 18.75 25.92
C GLY A 239 10.02 18.32 26.37
N ASP A 240 9.31 19.21 27.05
CA ASP A 240 7.93 19.00 27.50
C ASP A 240 6.88 19.50 26.49
N GLN A 241 7.30 20.13 25.39
CA GLN A 241 6.38 20.59 24.36
C GLN A 241 5.89 19.42 23.50
N GLU A 242 4.58 19.18 23.56
CA GLU A 242 3.92 18.26 22.64
C GLU A 242 3.72 18.89 21.26
N HIS A 243 3.85 18.07 20.21
CA HIS A 243 3.44 18.43 18.87
C HIS A 243 2.23 17.61 18.46
N PHE A 244 1.37 18.18 17.62
CA PHE A 244 0.18 17.54 17.07
C PHE A 244 0.20 17.68 15.55
N PRO A 245 -0.28 16.68 14.80
CA PRO A 245 -0.51 16.86 13.38
C PRO A 245 -1.61 17.91 13.15
N ASP A 246 -1.52 18.57 12.00
CA ASP A 246 -2.50 19.53 11.51
C ASP A 246 -3.06 19.09 10.15
N SER A 247 -4.23 19.62 9.80
CA SER A 247 -4.78 19.43 8.45
C SER A 247 -4.08 20.37 7.46
N LEU A 248 -3.71 19.84 6.29
CA LEU A 248 -3.24 20.65 5.16
C LEU A 248 -4.27 21.71 4.75
N ASP A 249 -5.57 21.42 4.91
CA ASP A 249 -6.68 22.35 4.61
C ASP A 249 -6.53 23.68 5.36
N LYS A 250 -5.94 23.69 6.57
CA LYS A 250 -5.69 24.92 7.35
C LYS A 250 -4.78 25.92 6.61
N ILE A 251 -3.90 25.42 5.74
CA ILE A 251 -2.92 26.22 5.00
C ILE A 251 -3.44 26.53 3.60
N ILE A 252 -4.02 25.54 2.92
CA ILE A 252 -4.39 25.66 1.50
C ILE A 252 -5.75 26.36 1.29
N THR A 253 -6.68 26.30 2.23
CA THR A 253 -8.02 26.90 2.04
C THR A 253 -7.96 28.43 1.81
N PRO A 254 -7.20 29.22 2.60
CA PRO A 254 -7.04 30.66 2.32
C PRO A 254 -6.40 30.95 0.95
N TYR A 255 -5.44 30.12 0.53
CA TYR A 255 -4.81 30.20 -0.79
C TYR A 255 -5.85 29.95 -1.89
N TYR A 256 -6.58 28.82 -1.80
CA TYR A 256 -7.57 28.45 -2.80
C TYR A 256 -8.73 29.44 -2.88
N ARG A 257 -9.20 29.95 -1.74
CA ARG A 257 -10.25 30.97 -1.72
C ARG A 257 -9.89 32.18 -2.58
N THR A 258 -8.64 32.63 -2.47
CA THR A 258 -8.16 33.79 -3.23
C THR A 258 -8.10 33.49 -4.73
N ILE A 259 -7.52 32.35 -5.13
CA ILE A 259 -7.34 32.04 -6.55
C ILE A 259 -8.64 31.56 -7.23
N ASP A 260 -9.54 30.88 -6.51
CA ASP A 260 -10.84 30.44 -7.05
C ASP A 260 -11.72 31.66 -7.39
N ARG A 261 -11.71 32.70 -6.54
CA ARG A 261 -12.36 33.98 -6.82
C ARG A 261 -11.73 34.69 -8.02
N ALA A 262 -10.40 34.78 -8.06
CA ALA A 262 -9.69 35.37 -9.19
C ALA A 262 -9.95 34.62 -10.51
N ALA A 263 -10.04 33.29 -10.47
CA ALA A 263 -10.38 32.47 -11.63
C ALA A 263 -11.79 32.77 -12.14
N THR A 264 -12.75 33.03 -11.24
CA THR A 264 -14.13 33.39 -11.59
C THR A 264 -14.21 34.80 -12.18
N GLU A 265 -13.45 35.75 -11.63
CA GLU A 265 -13.48 37.16 -12.03
C GLU A 265 -12.70 37.44 -13.33
N PHE A 266 -11.50 36.86 -13.47
CA PHE A 266 -10.56 37.19 -14.55
C PHE A 266 -10.30 36.05 -15.54
N GLY A 267 -10.75 34.82 -15.22
CA GLY A 267 -10.40 33.61 -15.97
C GLY A 267 -9.00 33.09 -15.63
N LYS A 268 -8.86 31.76 -15.54
CA LYS A 268 -7.57 31.09 -15.36
C LYS A 268 -6.64 31.42 -16.53
N GLY A 269 -5.39 31.78 -16.21
CA GLY A 269 -4.35 32.10 -17.20
C GLY A 269 -4.27 33.56 -17.64
N SER A 270 -5.15 34.45 -17.14
CA SER A 270 -5.00 35.89 -17.34
C SER A 270 -3.79 36.45 -16.57
N PRO A 271 -3.16 37.55 -17.02
CA PRO A 271 -2.08 38.20 -16.27
C PRO A 271 -2.50 38.61 -14.85
N GLN A 272 -3.75 39.05 -14.68
CA GLN A 272 -4.34 39.41 -13.39
C GLN A 272 -4.47 38.20 -12.47
N TYR A 273 -4.97 37.07 -12.99
CA TYR A 273 -5.01 35.81 -12.24
C TYR A 273 -3.61 35.41 -11.78
N ALA A 274 -2.61 35.46 -12.67
CA ALA A 274 -1.24 35.07 -12.34
C ALA A 274 -0.61 35.95 -11.24
N GLU A 275 -0.86 37.25 -11.26
CA GLU A 275 -0.39 38.17 -10.20
C GLU A 275 -1.10 37.90 -8.86
N ILE A 276 -2.41 37.67 -8.87
CA ILE A 276 -3.17 37.31 -7.65
C ILE A 276 -2.71 35.96 -7.11
N GLU A 277 -2.48 34.96 -7.96
CA GLU A 277 -1.97 33.65 -7.57
C GLU A 277 -0.59 33.77 -6.91
N LYS A 278 0.30 34.60 -7.46
CA LYS A 278 1.60 34.90 -6.87
C LYS A 278 1.48 35.55 -5.49
N GLN A 279 0.57 36.52 -5.33
CA GLN A 279 0.29 37.17 -4.04
C GLN A 279 -0.30 36.19 -3.02
N ALA A 280 -1.25 35.34 -3.45
CA ALA A 280 -1.83 34.30 -2.61
C ALA A 280 -0.77 33.29 -2.16
N TYR A 281 0.12 32.88 -3.07
CA TYR A 281 1.24 31.98 -2.75
C TYR A 281 2.19 32.64 -1.74
N ALA A 282 2.55 33.91 -1.93
CA ALA A 282 3.40 34.64 -0.98
C ALA A 282 2.76 34.78 0.42
N ALA A 283 1.44 35.00 0.48
CA ALA A 283 0.70 35.03 1.74
C ALA A 283 0.71 33.66 2.44
N ALA A 284 0.49 32.58 1.70
CA ALA A 284 0.59 31.21 2.23
C ALA A 284 2.02 30.87 2.69
N SER A 285 3.05 31.34 1.98
CA SER A 285 4.45 31.18 2.39
C SER A 285 4.75 31.89 3.71
N LYS A 286 4.21 33.10 3.90
CA LYS A 286 4.33 33.82 5.18
C LYS A 286 3.65 33.07 6.33
N GLU A 287 2.53 32.39 6.06
CA GLU A 287 1.88 31.55 7.07
C GLU A 287 2.73 30.32 7.41
N MET A 288 3.28 29.64 6.39
CA MET A 288 4.14 28.48 6.60
C MET A 288 5.44 28.80 7.33
N ASP A 289 6.03 29.98 7.09
CA ASP A 289 7.25 30.43 7.75
C ASP A 289 7.10 30.53 9.28
N LYS A 290 5.90 30.81 9.79
CA LYS A 290 5.60 30.79 11.24
C LYS A 290 5.83 29.42 11.91
N THR A 291 5.91 28.36 11.09
CA THR A 291 6.13 26.99 11.57
C THR A 291 7.55 26.49 11.32
N ARG A 292 8.42 27.31 10.71
CA ARG A 292 9.76 26.92 10.24
C ARG A 292 10.63 26.34 11.37
N ASP A 293 10.51 26.90 12.57
CA ASP A 293 11.35 26.53 13.71
C ASP A 293 10.76 25.40 14.57
N LYS A 294 9.74 24.69 14.10
CA LYS A 294 9.17 23.53 14.79
C LYS A 294 8.88 22.34 13.86
N PRO A 295 8.99 21.10 14.37
CA PRO A 295 8.48 19.93 13.68
C PRO A 295 7.01 20.10 13.29
N LEU A 296 6.63 19.61 12.10
CA LEU A 296 5.26 19.69 11.62
C LEU A 296 4.87 18.44 10.83
N VAL A 297 3.70 17.89 11.15
CA VAL A 297 3.07 16.81 10.37
C VAL A 297 1.77 17.35 9.81
N LEU A 298 1.60 17.30 8.49
CA LEU A 298 0.36 17.71 7.83
C LEU A 298 -0.32 16.50 7.21
N LEU A 299 -1.60 16.32 7.56
CA LEU A 299 -2.49 15.33 6.96
C LEU A 299 -3.34 16.02 5.89
N GLY A 300 -3.38 15.48 4.68
CA GLY A 300 -4.13 16.06 3.57
C GLY A 300 -4.49 15.04 2.51
N PHE A 301 -4.73 15.50 1.28
CA PHE A 301 -5.00 14.64 0.13
C PHE A 301 -3.92 14.76 -0.96
N SER A 302 -3.74 13.69 -1.74
CA SER A 302 -2.71 13.56 -2.78
C SER A 302 -2.80 14.66 -3.84
N ILE A 303 -4.01 15.00 -4.27
CA ILE A 303 -4.28 16.06 -5.24
C ILE A 303 -3.90 17.44 -4.69
N ASP A 304 -4.18 17.69 -3.42
CA ASP A 304 -3.85 18.95 -2.77
C ASP A 304 -2.33 19.10 -2.67
N VAL A 305 -1.62 18.06 -2.21
CA VAL A 305 -0.14 18.06 -2.17
C VAL A 305 0.47 18.37 -3.54
N ALA A 306 0.02 17.67 -4.60
CA ALA A 306 0.55 17.86 -5.95
C ALA A 306 0.32 19.27 -6.51
N SER A 307 -0.78 19.91 -6.11
CA SER A 307 -1.19 21.21 -6.63
C SER A 307 -0.60 22.42 -5.89
N VAL A 308 -0.17 22.28 -4.63
CA VAL A 308 0.46 23.38 -3.88
C VAL A 308 1.96 23.22 -3.63
N CYS A 309 2.49 22.00 -3.72
CA CYS A 309 3.93 21.78 -3.58
C CYS A 309 4.65 22.02 -4.90
N ARG A 310 5.90 22.49 -4.80
CA ARG A 310 6.84 22.61 -5.91
C ARG A 310 7.98 21.62 -5.73
N ILE A 311 8.66 21.27 -6.82
CA ILE A 311 9.93 20.53 -6.75
C ILE A 311 11.07 21.53 -6.96
N GLU A 312 11.89 21.74 -5.93
CA GLU A 312 13.05 22.61 -5.96
C GLU A 312 14.30 21.78 -5.63
N GLU A 313 15.26 21.72 -6.56
CA GLU A 313 16.50 20.92 -6.42
C GLU A 313 16.27 19.44 -6.08
N GLY A 314 15.17 18.87 -6.58
CA GLY A 314 14.75 17.48 -6.30
C GLY A 314 14.02 17.29 -4.97
N ARG A 315 13.73 18.36 -4.22
CA ARG A 315 12.99 18.31 -2.95
C ARG A 315 11.59 18.90 -3.09
N PRO A 316 10.58 18.35 -2.42
CA PRO A 316 9.27 18.99 -2.35
C PRO A 316 9.35 20.24 -1.45
N VAL A 317 8.71 21.33 -1.86
CA VAL A 317 8.61 22.58 -1.11
C VAL A 317 7.14 23.01 -1.04
N LEU A 318 6.62 23.13 0.18
CA LEU A 318 5.26 23.59 0.46
C LEU A 318 5.32 25.05 0.89
N PHE A 319 4.90 25.96 0.01
CA PHE A 319 4.90 27.42 0.26
C PHE A 319 6.23 27.93 0.86
N GLY A 320 7.35 27.58 0.23
CA GLY A 320 8.69 27.99 0.64
C GLY A 320 9.31 27.18 1.80
N ARG A 321 8.56 26.29 2.46
CA ARG A 321 9.10 25.37 3.46
C ARG A 321 9.44 24.02 2.84
N VAL A 322 10.66 23.54 3.04
CA VAL A 322 11.07 22.24 2.51
C VAL A 322 10.36 21.10 3.23
N VAL A 323 9.91 20.12 2.46
CA VAL A 323 9.28 18.88 2.92
C VAL A 323 10.35 17.81 3.07
N ASN A 324 10.55 17.31 4.28
CA ASN A 324 11.58 16.31 4.60
C ASN A 324 11.09 14.89 4.35
N GLY A 325 9.77 14.65 4.39
CA GLY A 325 9.21 13.36 4.03
C GLY A 325 7.79 13.43 3.49
N LEU A 326 7.45 12.42 2.71
CA LEU A 326 6.15 12.27 2.06
C LEU A 326 5.70 10.82 2.20
N LEU A 327 4.51 10.66 2.75
CA LEU A 327 3.85 9.38 2.91
C LEU A 327 2.63 9.37 1.98
N ASN A 328 2.56 8.34 1.13
CA ASN A 328 1.70 8.14 -0.04
C ASN A 328 2.47 8.29 -1.37
N ASP A 329 2.76 7.15 -1.98
CA ASP A 329 3.37 7.02 -3.30
C ASP A 329 2.62 7.80 -4.40
N ARG A 330 1.28 7.79 -4.37
CA ARG A 330 0.44 8.50 -5.34
C ARG A 330 0.60 10.01 -5.23
N ALA A 331 0.79 10.54 -4.02
CA ALA A 331 1.11 11.95 -3.84
C ALA A 331 2.49 12.30 -4.41
N ALA A 332 3.48 11.41 -4.25
CA ALA A 332 4.81 11.60 -4.83
C ALA A 332 4.77 11.59 -6.37
N GLU A 333 4.04 10.63 -6.95
CA GLU A 333 3.88 10.51 -8.40
C GLU A 333 3.10 11.68 -8.98
N ASN A 334 1.96 12.04 -8.38
CA ASN A 334 1.18 13.19 -8.83
C ASN A 334 2.01 14.48 -8.78
N LEU A 335 2.86 14.64 -7.76
CA LEU A 335 3.74 15.80 -7.66
C LEU A 335 4.79 15.82 -8.78
N ASN A 336 5.44 14.69 -9.06
CA ASN A 336 6.38 14.57 -10.20
C ASN A 336 5.70 14.96 -11.51
N MET A 337 4.50 14.41 -11.75
CA MET A 337 3.74 14.65 -12.98
C MET A 337 3.32 16.11 -13.13
N VAL A 338 2.75 16.72 -12.08
CA VAL A 338 2.22 18.10 -12.13
C VAL A 338 3.35 19.11 -12.28
N GLN A 339 4.50 18.90 -11.63
CA GLN A 339 5.62 19.84 -11.68
C GLN A 339 6.58 19.60 -12.85
N GLY A 340 6.42 18.50 -13.61
CA GLY A 340 7.33 18.13 -14.68
C GLY A 340 8.77 17.86 -14.21
N GLY A 341 8.95 17.57 -12.93
CA GLY A 341 10.23 17.32 -12.27
C GLY A 341 10.27 15.95 -11.63
N LYS A 342 11.46 15.53 -11.17
CA LYS A 342 11.63 14.26 -10.44
C LYS A 342 12.12 14.54 -9.03
N LEU A 343 11.38 14.03 -8.05
CA LEU A 343 11.83 13.96 -6.67
C LEU A 343 13.12 13.14 -6.56
N ASP A 344 14.09 13.66 -5.82
CA ASP A 344 15.33 13.00 -5.48
C ASP A 344 15.15 12.25 -4.16
N PHE A 345 14.99 10.93 -4.25
CA PHE A 345 14.73 10.07 -3.08
C PHE A 345 15.93 9.96 -2.13
N THR A 346 17.08 10.54 -2.49
CA THR A 346 18.21 10.70 -1.56
C THR A 346 18.04 11.93 -0.66
N LYS A 347 17.26 12.93 -1.09
CA LYS A 347 17.04 14.22 -0.40
C LYS A 347 15.68 14.34 0.30
N VAL A 348 14.72 13.47 -0.03
CA VAL A 348 13.42 13.39 0.64
C VAL A 348 13.16 11.97 1.13
N THR A 349 12.61 11.85 2.34
CA THR A 349 12.21 10.56 2.90
C THR A 349 10.85 10.15 2.38
N LEU A 350 10.81 9.24 1.41
CA LEU A 350 9.56 8.62 0.97
C LEU A 350 9.26 7.41 1.83
N ILE A 351 8.09 7.38 2.46
CA ILE A 351 7.68 6.22 3.26
C ILE A 351 7.25 5.13 2.26
N ASN A 352 8.06 4.08 2.16
CA ASN A 352 8.17 3.12 1.07
C ASN A 352 8.73 3.73 -0.23
N SER A 353 9.94 3.31 -0.61
CA SER A 353 10.66 3.85 -1.77
C SER A 353 10.23 3.30 -3.13
N THR A 354 9.50 2.18 -3.16
CA THR A 354 9.01 1.52 -4.38
C THR A 354 7.78 2.23 -4.96
N VAL A 355 7.92 3.53 -5.25
CA VAL A 355 6.83 4.39 -5.72
C VAL A 355 6.36 3.96 -7.11
N ASP A 356 7.30 3.61 -7.99
CA ASP A 356 6.99 3.28 -9.37
C ASP A 356 6.12 2.02 -9.43
N GLU A 357 6.49 0.95 -8.73
CA GLU A 357 5.66 -0.27 -8.65
C GLU A 357 4.39 -0.07 -7.81
N GLY A 358 4.40 0.90 -6.89
CA GLY A 358 3.25 1.27 -6.06
C GLY A 358 2.11 1.92 -6.84
N VAL A 359 2.47 2.77 -7.81
CA VAL A 359 1.50 3.60 -8.56
C VAL A 359 1.28 3.10 -9.99
N ASN A 360 2.31 2.53 -10.62
CA ASN A 360 2.27 2.09 -12.02
C ASN A 360 2.19 0.56 -12.11
N LYS A 361 1.00 0.08 -12.46
CA LYS A 361 0.69 -1.36 -12.58
C LYS A 361 1.56 -2.06 -13.63
N PHE A 362 1.92 -1.37 -14.72
CA PHE A 362 2.84 -1.92 -15.72
C PHE A 362 4.27 -2.03 -15.19
N ALA A 363 4.76 -1.02 -14.47
CA ALA A 363 6.07 -1.07 -13.83
C ALA A 363 6.16 -2.22 -12.80
N ALA A 364 5.11 -2.43 -12.01
CA ALA A 364 5.00 -3.56 -11.10
C ALA A 364 5.02 -4.92 -11.82
N ALA A 365 4.32 -5.03 -12.95
CA ALA A 365 4.31 -6.25 -13.76
C ALA A 365 5.69 -6.56 -14.37
N LEU A 366 6.38 -5.53 -14.89
CA LEU A 366 7.76 -5.65 -15.38
C LEU A 366 8.72 -6.10 -14.27
N ALA A 367 8.66 -5.47 -13.10
CA ALA A 367 9.49 -5.84 -11.96
C ALA A 367 9.29 -7.30 -11.55
N ARG A 368 8.04 -7.76 -11.52
CA ARG A 368 7.72 -9.15 -11.18
C ARG A 368 8.21 -10.13 -12.24
N ALA A 369 8.16 -9.76 -13.52
CA ALA A 369 8.72 -10.57 -14.60
C ALA A 369 10.26 -10.64 -14.52
N GLU A 370 10.93 -9.56 -14.16
CA GLU A 370 12.38 -9.55 -13.89
C GLU A 370 12.72 -10.45 -12.70
N PHE A 371 11.98 -10.30 -11.59
CA PHE A 371 12.17 -11.13 -10.40
C PHE A 371 11.96 -12.62 -10.70
N ALA A 372 10.95 -12.99 -11.48
CA ALA A 372 10.69 -14.37 -11.86
C ALA A 372 11.88 -15.06 -12.56
N ASN A 373 12.78 -14.28 -13.17
CA ASN A 373 13.99 -14.76 -13.85
C ASN A 373 15.27 -14.54 -13.02
N SER A 374 15.17 -14.13 -11.75
CA SER A 374 16.32 -13.81 -10.90
C SER A 374 16.80 -15.01 -10.06
N GLU A 375 18.04 -14.92 -9.57
CA GLU A 375 18.61 -15.92 -8.65
C GLU A 375 17.83 -15.99 -7.33
N GLU A 376 17.32 -14.86 -6.86
CA GLU A 376 16.50 -14.78 -5.64
C GLU A 376 15.20 -15.57 -5.77
N ALA A 377 14.50 -15.50 -6.91
CA ALA A 377 13.31 -16.30 -7.16
C ALA A 377 13.65 -17.80 -7.29
N ALA A 378 14.75 -18.14 -7.96
CA ALA A 378 15.21 -19.52 -8.09
C ALA A 378 15.57 -20.15 -6.72
N ALA A 379 15.93 -19.35 -5.72
CA ALA A 379 16.27 -19.80 -4.38
C ALA A 379 15.05 -20.10 -3.48
N LEU A 380 13.84 -19.61 -3.82
CA LEU A 380 12.67 -19.70 -2.93
C LEU A 380 12.28 -21.13 -2.54
N PRO A 381 12.30 -22.14 -3.45
CA PRO A 381 12.03 -23.52 -3.07
C PRO A 381 13.00 -24.06 -2.02
N GLY A 382 14.29 -23.71 -2.14
CA GLY A 382 15.32 -24.11 -1.16
C GLY A 382 15.11 -23.45 0.20
N ILE A 383 14.78 -22.15 0.21
CA ILE A 383 14.47 -21.40 1.43
C ILE A 383 13.22 -21.99 2.12
N ALA A 384 12.17 -22.29 1.38
CA ALA A 384 10.95 -22.90 1.91
C ALA A 384 11.21 -24.28 2.52
N ALA A 385 11.98 -25.13 1.82
CA ALA A 385 12.34 -26.46 2.32
C ALA A 385 13.14 -26.39 3.62
N GLN A 386 14.10 -25.46 3.74
CA GLN A 386 14.84 -25.20 4.98
C GLN A 386 13.94 -24.74 6.14
N ARG A 387 12.82 -24.08 5.80
CA ARG A 387 11.81 -23.60 6.76
C ARG A 387 10.68 -24.61 7.01
N GLY A 388 10.76 -25.81 6.41
CA GLY A 388 9.85 -26.92 6.66
C GLY A 388 8.53 -26.87 5.90
N PHE A 389 8.47 -26.19 4.75
CA PHE A 389 7.27 -26.21 3.89
C PHE A 389 7.60 -26.31 2.40
N THR A 390 6.63 -26.76 1.61
CA THR A 390 6.76 -26.83 0.15
C THR A 390 6.42 -25.50 -0.48
N TYR A 391 7.32 -24.98 -1.31
CA TYR A 391 7.06 -23.77 -2.09
C TYR A 391 6.20 -24.08 -3.32
N ASP A 392 5.02 -23.49 -3.37
CA ASP A 392 4.18 -23.40 -4.56
C ASP A 392 3.25 -22.19 -4.41
N VAL A 393 3.44 -21.18 -5.27
CA VAL A 393 2.59 -19.99 -5.31
C VAL A 393 1.54 -20.04 -6.41
N GLN A 394 1.35 -21.22 -7.04
CA GLN A 394 0.30 -21.50 -8.01
C GLN A 394 0.21 -20.45 -9.13
N GLY A 395 1.36 -20.14 -9.73
CA GLY A 395 1.47 -19.23 -10.88
C GLY A 395 1.58 -17.75 -10.52
N LEU A 396 1.52 -17.36 -9.23
CA LEU A 396 1.75 -15.98 -8.82
C LEU A 396 3.16 -15.47 -9.20
N ASP A 397 4.14 -16.36 -9.28
CA ASP A 397 5.51 -16.07 -9.70
C ASP A 397 5.69 -16.04 -11.22
N LYS A 398 4.64 -16.31 -12.00
CA LYS A 398 4.71 -16.34 -13.47
C LYS A 398 4.15 -15.05 -14.05
N MET A 399 5.00 -14.31 -14.75
CA MET A 399 4.65 -13.10 -15.50
C MET A 399 5.53 -13.05 -16.75
N PHE A 400 4.94 -13.02 -17.94
CA PHE A 400 5.68 -12.92 -19.21
C PHE A 400 5.32 -11.64 -19.94
N HIS A 401 6.33 -10.83 -20.23
CA HIS A 401 6.16 -9.62 -21.03
C HIS A 401 6.00 -9.99 -22.50
N TYR A 402 4.76 -10.00 -22.98
CA TYR A 402 4.37 -10.38 -24.33
C TYR A 402 4.26 -9.14 -25.22
N GLN A 403 5.35 -8.79 -25.92
CA GLN A 403 5.40 -7.57 -26.73
C GLN A 403 4.78 -7.76 -28.13
N HIS A 404 4.86 -8.98 -28.68
CA HIS A 404 4.35 -9.30 -30.02
C HIS A 404 3.91 -10.76 -30.12
N ARG A 405 3.00 -11.06 -31.07
CA ARG A 405 2.39 -12.39 -31.27
C ARG A 405 3.33 -13.57 -31.49
N ASP A 406 4.57 -13.28 -31.86
CA ASP A 406 5.60 -14.27 -32.16
C ASP A 406 6.37 -14.68 -30.89
N GLN A 407 6.16 -13.98 -29.77
CA GLN A 407 6.79 -14.24 -28.47
C GLN A 407 5.93 -15.13 -27.56
N ARG A 408 5.51 -16.30 -28.05
CA ARG A 408 4.65 -17.22 -27.27
C ARG A 408 5.43 -18.04 -26.22
N GLY A 409 6.76 -17.95 -26.23
CA GLY A 409 7.63 -18.82 -25.44
C GLY A 409 7.63 -20.26 -25.97
N ASN A 410 8.36 -21.15 -25.30
CA ASN A 410 8.31 -22.57 -25.62
C ASN A 410 6.99 -23.17 -25.10
N THR A 411 6.18 -23.68 -26.01
CA THR A 411 4.87 -24.30 -25.72
C THR A 411 4.84 -25.78 -26.11
N GLU A 412 5.98 -26.32 -26.56
CA GLU A 412 6.10 -27.72 -26.95
C GLU A 412 5.84 -28.65 -25.76
N GLY A 413 4.98 -29.64 -25.96
CA GLY A 413 4.63 -30.63 -24.94
C GLY A 413 3.63 -30.17 -23.89
N MET A 414 3.20 -28.90 -23.88
CA MET A 414 2.16 -28.42 -22.96
C MET A 414 0.79 -29.01 -23.33
N SER A 415 0.05 -29.49 -22.34
CA SER A 415 -1.37 -29.80 -22.52
C SER A 415 -2.18 -28.54 -22.87
N PRO A 416 -3.39 -28.66 -23.44
CA PRO A 416 -4.25 -27.49 -23.69
C PRO A 416 -4.54 -26.65 -22.44
N LEU A 417 -4.68 -27.29 -21.27
CA LEU A 417 -4.87 -26.60 -19.99
C LEU A 417 -3.59 -25.85 -19.57
N GLU A 418 -2.43 -26.48 -19.71
CA GLU A 418 -1.12 -25.88 -19.40
C GLU A 418 -0.81 -24.71 -20.33
N LEU A 419 -1.13 -24.83 -21.61
CA LEU A 419 -0.99 -23.76 -22.59
C LEU A 419 -1.88 -22.57 -22.23
N LYS A 420 -3.13 -22.81 -21.84
CA LYS A 420 -4.05 -21.77 -21.37
C LYS A 420 -3.54 -21.12 -20.08
N ALA A 421 -2.99 -21.90 -19.15
CA ALA A 421 -2.38 -21.39 -17.93
C ALA A 421 -1.15 -20.50 -18.25
N HIS A 422 -0.28 -20.93 -19.15
CA HIS A 422 0.88 -20.16 -19.61
C HIS A 422 0.46 -18.81 -20.20
N TYR A 423 -0.43 -18.81 -21.19
CA TYR A 423 -0.90 -17.57 -21.81
C TYR A 423 -1.65 -16.63 -20.85
N SER A 424 -2.31 -17.16 -19.80
CA SER A 424 -2.98 -16.33 -18.79
C SER A 424 -2.05 -15.42 -17.98
N THR A 425 -0.73 -15.67 -18.06
CA THR A 425 0.31 -14.91 -17.36
C THR A 425 0.97 -13.84 -18.25
N PHE A 426 0.47 -13.67 -19.48
CA PHE A 426 0.99 -12.68 -20.43
C PHE A 426 0.48 -11.28 -20.08
N PHE A 427 1.38 -10.31 -20.18
CA PHE A 427 1.05 -8.90 -20.07
C PHE A 427 1.87 -8.07 -21.06
N ARG A 428 1.39 -6.86 -21.37
CA ARG A 428 2.07 -5.87 -22.21
C ARG A 428 1.85 -4.46 -21.67
N GLY A 429 2.83 -3.58 -21.84
CA GLY A 429 2.62 -2.15 -21.71
C GLY A 429 2.34 -1.52 -23.07
N VAL A 430 1.41 -0.57 -23.11
CA VAL A 430 1.20 0.31 -24.27
C VAL A 430 1.47 1.74 -23.83
N THR A 431 2.44 2.41 -24.44
CA THR A 431 2.84 3.77 -24.06
C THR A 431 2.02 4.86 -24.78
N ALA A 432 2.17 6.12 -24.35
CA ALA A 432 1.49 7.24 -24.98
C ALA A 432 1.95 7.45 -26.44
N GLU A 433 3.22 7.13 -26.73
CA GLU A 433 3.81 7.22 -28.07
C GLU A 433 3.20 6.21 -29.05
N GLU A 434 2.85 5.01 -28.58
CA GLU A 434 2.15 4.01 -29.39
C GLU A 434 0.68 4.40 -29.61
N GLY A 435 0.09 5.14 -28.67
CA GLY A 435 -1.27 5.69 -28.76
C GLY A 435 -2.34 4.63 -29.00
N ILE A 436 -3.42 5.03 -29.68
CA ILE A 436 -4.55 4.14 -29.96
C ILE A 436 -4.16 2.98 -30.89
N ASP A 437 -3.21 3.19 -31.80
CA ASP A 437 -2.75 2.13 -32.70
C ASP A 437 -2.00 1.04 -31.93
N GLY A 438 -1.23 1.41 -30.91
CA GLY A 438 -0.64 0.48 -29.94
C GLY A 438 -1.67 -0.34 -29.18
N ILE A 439 -2.75 0.30 -28.73
CA ILE A 439 -3.88 -0.35 -28.05
C ILE A 439 -4.54 -1.38 -28.98
N MET A 440 -4.82 -0.99 -30.22
CA MET A 440 -5.44 -1.89 -31.19
C MET A 440 -4.51 -3.01 -31.64
N LYS A 441 -3.20 -2.76 -31.69
CA LYS A 441 -2.22 -3.81 -31.92
C LYS A 441 -2.20 -4.81 -30.76
N ALA A 442 -2.21 -4.34 -29.51
CA ALA A 442 -2.27 -5.21 -28.34
C ALA A 442 -3.58 -6.01 -28.32
N TYR A 443 -4.70 -5.40 -28.73
CA TYR A 443 -5.95 -6.12 -28.95
C TYR A 443 -5.75 -7.29 -29.92
N ASP A 444 -5.20 -7.04 -31.11
CA ASP A 444 -5.00 -8.05 -32.15
C ASP A 444 -4.05 -9.16 -31.68
N ASP A 445 -2.94 -8.81 -31.02
CA ASP A 445 -1.94 -9.76 -30.52
C ASP A 445 -2.52 -10.71 -29.45
N PHE A 446 -3.33 -10.19 -28.52
CA PHE A 446 -3.94 -11.00 -27.46
C PHE A 446 -5.09 -11.87 -27.99
N MET A 447 -5.92 -11.35 -28.90
CA MET A 447 -6.97 -12.14 -29.55
C MET A 447 -6.38 -13.29 -30.39
N ALA A 448 -5.19 -13.08 -30.99
CA ALA A 448 -4.48 -14.10 -31.77
C ALA A 448 -3.87 -15.24 -30.94
N LEU A 449 -3.86 -15.14 -29.60
CA LEU A 449 -3.48 -16.26 -28.71
C LEU A 449 -4.50 -17.41 -28.80
N GLY A 450 -5.73 -17.13 -29.23
CA GLY A 450 -6.81 -18.12 -29.30
C GLY A 450 -7.41 -18.44 -27.93
N HIS A 451 -8.03 -19.61 -27.80
CA HIS A 451 -8.60 -20.13 -26.53
C HIS A 451 -9.69 -19.27 -25.86
N GLY A 452 -10.33 -18.38 -26.63
CA GLY A 452 -11.37 -17.49 -26.13
C GLY A 452 -10.84 -16.38 -25.20
N PHE A 453 -9.54 -16.11 -25.23
CA PHE A 453 -8.97 -15.01 -24.46
C PHE A 453 -9.43 -13.65 -24.96
N ARG A 454 -9.60 -12.73 -24.02
CA ARG A 454 -9.89 -11.33 -24.30
C ARG A 454 -8.89 -10.46 -23.55
N PRO A 455 -8.34 -9.42 -24.17
CA PRO A 455 -7.47 -8.47 -23.49
C PRO A 455 -8.27 -7.59 -22.52
N LEU A 456 -7.65 -7.30 -21.38
CA LEU A 456 -8.11 -6.35 -20.37
C LEU A 456 -7.10 -5.20 -20.33
N PHE A 457 -7.59 -3.98 -20.54
CA PHE A 457 -6.78 -2.77 -20.58
C PHE A 457 -6.97 -2.01 -19.27
N LYS A 458 -5.87 -1.82 -18.53
CA LYS A 458 -5.86 -1.11 -17.26
C LYS A 458 -5.07 0.20 -17.41
N PRO A 459 -5.71 1.36 -17.20
CA PRO A 459 -4.99 2.63 -17.26
C PRO A 459 -4.07 2.80 -16.06
N ASN A 460 -2.99 3.54 -16.27
CA ASN A 460 -2.21 4.10 -15.17
C ASN A 460 -2.94 5.29 -14.51
N GLY A 461 -2.76 5.46 -13.20
CA GLY A 461 -3.14 6.67 -12.49
C GLY A 461 -4.63 6.90 -12.16
N SER A 462 -5.54 5.95 -12.39
CA SER A 462 -6.97 6.17 -12.04
C SER A 462 -7.31 5.94 -10.57
N GLY A 463 -6.48 5.18 -9.83
CA GLY A 463 -6.58 4.95 -8.37
C GLY A 463 -7.88 4.32 -7.83
N GLN A 464 -8.89 4.11 -8.68
CA GLN A 464 -10.25 3.70 -8.30
C GLN A 464 -10.82 2.63 -9.24
N ALA A 465 -9.95 1.87 -9.94
CA ALA A 465 -10.32 0.94 -11.00
C ALA A 465 -11.14 1.56 -12.17
N LYS A 466 -11.29 2.89 -12.20
CA LYS A 466 -11.99 3.61 -13.26
C LYS A 466 -11.18 3.56 -14.56
N GLY A 467 -11.87 3.43 -15.68
CA GLY A 467 -11.29 3.38 -17.01
C GLY A 467 -10.69 2.01 -17.40
N ILE A 468 -10.75 1.00 -16.54
CA ILE A 468 -10.46 -0.38 -16.93
C ILE A 468 -11.51 -0.85 -17.94
N ILE A 469 -11.09 -1.41 -19.06
CA ILE A 469 -11.99 -1.81 -20.15
C ILE A 469 -11.51 -3.09 -20.84
N ALA A 470 -12.45 -3.93 -21.26
CA ALA A 470 -12.20 -5.11 -22.09
C ALA A 470 -13.22 -5.17 -23.24
N PRO A 471 -12.90 -5.90 -24.33
CA PRO A 471 -13.85 -6.21 -25.38
C PRO A 471 -14.98 -7.09 -24.85
N ARG A 472 -16.23 -6.79 -25.20
CA ARG A 472 -17.39 -7.67 -24.99
C ARG A 472 -17.36 -8.83 -25.97
N TYR A 473 -18.14 -9.88 -25.71
CA TYR A 473 -18.22 -11.05 -26.59
C TYR A 473 -18.68 -10.73 -28.01
N ASP A 474 -19.54 -9.73 -28.17
CA ASP A 474 -20.13 -9.27 -29.43
C ASP A 474 -19.44 -8.03 -30.01
N ASP A 475 -18.41 -7.49 -29.34
CA ASP A 475 -17.65 -6.37 -29.88
C ASP A 475 -16.90 -6.80 -31.14
N THR A 476 -17.08 -6.03 -32.22
CA THR A 476 -16.10 -6.02 -33.30
C THR A 476 -14.89 -5.19 -32.87
N ARG A 477 -13.75 -5.39 -33.54
CA ARG A 477 -12.53 -4.60 -33.35
C ARG A 477 -12.79 -3.08 -33.41
N GLU A 478 -13.60 -2.64 -34.37
CA GLU A 478 -13.93 -1.23 -34.57
C GLU A 478 -14.86 -0.67 -33.46
N ILE A 479 -15.83 -1.47 -33.01
CA ILE A 479 -16.71 -1.09 -31.89
C ILE A 479 -15.89 -0.94 -30.60
N PHE A 480 -14.97 -1.87 -30.35
CA PHE A 480 -14.08 -1.79 -29.20
C PHE A 480 -13.21 -0.54 -29.25
N ARG A 481 -12.62 -0.22 -30.42
CA ARG A 481 -11.80 0.99 -30.61
C ARG A 481 -12.57 2.25 -30.21
N GLN A 482 -13.78 2.44 -30.74
CA GLN A 482 -14.60 3.62 -30.45
C GLN A 482 -14.91 3.76 -28.95
N ARG A 483 -15.26 2.65 -28.29
CA ARG A 483 -15.49 2.63 -26.85
C ARG A 483 -14.23 2.93 -26.06
N PHE A 484 -13.07 2.46 -26.52
CA PHE A 484 -11.79 2.74 -25.87
C PHE A 484 -11.44 4.23 -25.96
N GLU A 485 -11.57 4.84 -27.15
CA GLU A 485 -11.34 6.28 -27.35
C GLU A 485 -12.27 7.12 -26.48
N GLN A 486 -13.56 6.77 -26.44
CA GLN A 486 -14.53 7.43 -25.56
C GLN A 486 -14.14 7.28 -24.07
N ASN A 487 -13.72 6.08 -23.66
CA ASN A 487 -13.31 5.82 -22.29
C ASN A 487 -12.05 6.60 -21.90
N LEU A 488 -11.05 6.68 -22.79
CA LEU A 488 -9.84 7.47 -22.59
C LEU A 488 -10.18 8.96 -22.40
N GLU A 489 -11.04 9.52 -23.25
CA GLU A 489 -11.36 10.94 -23.20
C GLU A 489 -12.28 11.28 -22.01
N GLN A 490 -13.39 10.55 -21.84
CA GLN A 490 -14.44 10.94 -20.91
C GLN A 490 -14.25 10.39 -19.49
N ASN A 491 -13.72 9.17 -19.36
CA ASN A 491 -13.63 8.50 -18.06
C ASN A 491 -12.24 8.56 -17.45
N ILE A 492 -11.21 8.79 -18.26
CA ILE A 492 -9.83 8.89 -17.79
C ILE A 492 -9.40 10.36 -17.81
N LYS A 493 -9.16 10.96 -18.98
CA LYS A 493 -8.66 12.33 -19.08
C LYS A 493 -9.61 13.36 -18.49
N GLY A 494 -10.91 13.28 -18.83
CA GLY A 494 -11.92 14.18 -18.32
C GLY A 494 -12.10 14.15 -16.80
N LYS A 495 -11.67 13.08 -16.11
CA LYS A 495 -11.81 12.93 -14.65
C LYS A 495 -10.51 13.06 -13.87
N PHE A 496 -9.38 12.70 -14.47
CA PHE A 496 -8.09 12.62 -13.79
C PHE A 496 -6.99 13.47 -14.44
N GLY A 497 -7.31 14.17 -15.54
CA GLY A 497 -6.37 14.99 -16.30
C GLY A 497 -5.52 14.21 -17.31
N ASP A 498 -4.73 14.95 -18.09
CA ASP A 498 -3.94 14.41 -19.21
C ASP A 498 -2.82 13.45 -18.79
N GLY A 499 -2.42 13.47 -17.51
CA GLY A 499 -1.42 12.56 -16.98
C GLY A 499 -1.94 11.14 -16.67
N ALA A 500 -3.26 10.91 -16.71
CA ALA A 500 -3.85 9.59 -16.47
C ALA A 500 -4.09 8.83 -17.78
N GLY A 501 -4.07 7.49 -17.72
CA GLY A 501 -4.31 6.61 -18.86
C GLY A 501 -3.07 5.82 -19.24
N TYR A 502 -2.11 6.46 -19.91
CA TYR A 502 -0.88 5.79 -20.34
C TYR A 502 0.19 5.76 -19.23
N PRO A 503 1.09 4.75 -19.21
CA PRO A 503 1.00 3.53 -20.02
C PRO A 503 -0.18 2.65 -19.58
N PHE A 504 -0.85 2.01 -20.54
CA PHE A 504 -1.85 0.98 -20.21
C PHE A 504 -1.13 -0.34 -19.97
N GLN A 505 -1.50 -1.03 -18.88
CA GLN A 505 -1.19 -2.45 -18.75
C GLN A 505 -2.28 -3.26 -19.44
N VAL A 506 -1.89 -4.08 -20.41
CA VAL A 506 -2.76 -5.04 -21.08
C VAL A 506 -2.45 -6.42 -20.54
N GLU A 507 -3.47 -7.14 -20.08
CA GLU A 507 -3.34 -8.53 -19.65
C GLU A 507 -4.57 -9.35 -20.11
N ILE A 508 -4.57 -10.65 -19.84
CA ILE A 508 -5.73 -11.50 -20.13
C ILE A 508 -6.85 -11.23 -19.11
N LEU A 509 -8.09 -11.11 -19.62
CA LEU A 509 -9.31 -11.10 -18.81
C LEU A 509 -9.49 -12.47 -18.12
N LYS A 510 -9.47 -12.48 -16.79
CA LYS A 510 -9.47 -13.70 -15.96
C LYS A 510 -10.87 -14.05 -15.44
N GLU A 511 -11.17 -15.35 -15.37
CA GLU A 511 -12.36 -15.88 -14.68
C GLU A 511 -12.08 -15.94 -13.17
N LEU A 512 -12.49 -14.91 -12.43
CA LEU A 512 -12.24 -14.82 -10.99
C LEU A 512 -12.85 -16.01 -10.23
N ALA A 513 -12.13 -16.48 -9.22
CA ALA A 513 -12.67 -17.45 -8.28
C ALA A 513 -13.82 -16.84 -7.47
N ARG A 514 -14.75 -17.69 -7.06
CA ARG A 514 -15.95 -17.29 -6.30
C ARG A 514 -16.09 -18.13 -5.04
N THR A 515 -16.78 -17.56 -4.04
CA THR A 515 -17.20 -18.30 -2.84
C THR A 515 -18.26 -19.35 -3.18
N ALA A 516 -18.63 -20.18 -2.21
CA ALA A 516 -19.72 -21.14 -2.36
C ALA A 516 -21.07 -20.45 -2.66
N GLU A 517 -21.23 -19.21 -2.17
CA GLU A 517 -22.38 -18.34 -2.39
C GLU A 517 -22.31 -17.56 -3.72
N GLY A 518 -21.22 -17.76 -4.49
CA GLY A 518 -21.01 -17.13 -5.79
C GLY A 518 -20.47 -15.70 -5.72
N GLU A 519 -19.99 -15.24 -4.56
CA GLU A 519 -19.37 -13.92 -4.39
C GLU A 519 -17.99 -13.89 -5.01
N ASN A 520 -17.64 -12.79 -5.70
CA ASN A 520 -16.25 -12.59 -6.12
C ASN A 520 -15.39 -12.29 -4.90
N TYR A 521 -14.15 -12.75 -4.91
CA TYR A 521 -13.24 -12.43 -3.82
C TYR A 521 -11.82 -12.16 -4.28
N ASP A 522 -11.18 -11.28 -3.53
CA ASP A 522 -9.75 -11.02 -3.60
C ASP A 522 -9.13 -11.16 -2.22
N LEU A 523 -7.86 -11.49 -2.20
CA LEU A 523 -7.05 -11.59 -0.99
C LEU A 523 -6.15 -10.36 -0.90
N ARG A 524 -5.79 -9.98 0.31
CA ARG A 524 -4.78 -8.96 0.57
C ARG A 524 -3.72 -9.55 1.47
N TYR A 525 -2.48 -9.43 1.02
CA TYR A 525 -1.31 -9.66 1.85
C TYR A 525 -0.80 -8.30 2.34
N THR A 526 0.13 -8.33 3.28
CA THR A 526 0.83 -7.13 3.73
C THR A 526 2.29 -7.47 3.88
N ILE A 527 3.15 -6.58 3.39
CA ILE A 527 4.60 -6.57 3.59
C ILE A 527 4.87 -5.53 4.67
N VAL A 528 5.65 -5.88 5.68
CA VAL A 528 6.05 -4.99 6.79
C VAL A 528 7.53 -5.16 7.09
N GLN A 529 8.13 -4.11 7.64
CA GLN A 529 9.49 -4.19 8.16
C GLN A 529 9.48 -4.91 9.51
N GLY A 530 10.27 -5.97 9.63
CA GLY A 530 10.46 -6.75 10.82
C GLY A 530 11.82 -6.61 11.47
N ARG A 531 11.95 -7.27 12.60
CA ARG A 531 13.14 -7.29 13.43
C ARG A 531 13.28 -8.68 14.03
N GLN A 532 14.24 -9.45 13.53
CA GLN A 532 14.49 -10.80 14.01
C GLN A 532 15.85 -10.89 14.72
N PRO A 533 15.96 -11.63 15.83
CA PRO A 533 17.26 -11.91 16.42
C PRO A 533 18.16 -12.59 15.39
N LYS A 534 19.42 -12.15 15.32
CA LYS A 534 20.43 -12.84 14.52
C LYS A 534 20.65 -14.23 15.10
N VAL A 535 20.79 -15.21 14.24
CA VAL A 535 21.26 -16.54 14.62
C VAL A 535 22.75 -16.60 14.30
N ASP A 536 23.58 -16.98 15.26
CA ASP A 536 25.01 -17.15 15.03
C ASP A 536 25.30 -18.43 14.21
N GLU A 537 26.57 -18.63 13.83
CA GLU A 537 27.01 -19.80 13.05
C GLU A 537 26.74 -21.14 13.75
N HIS A 538 26.44 -21.13 15.06
CA HIS A 538 26.13 -22.31 15.88
C HIS A 538 24.62 -22.48 16.11
N GLY A 539 23.78 -21.69 15.45
CA GLY A 539 22.32 -21.77 15.61
C GLY A 539 21.79 -21.07 16.88
N ARG A 540 22.60 -20.29 17.59
CA ARG A 540 22.17 -19.62 18.84
C ARG A 540 21.64 -18.22 18.56
N LEU A 541 20.61 -17.83 19.30
CA LEU A 541 20.03 -16.49 19.21
C LEU A 541 21.00 -15.46 19.82
N SER A 542 21.42 -14.50 19.00
CA SER A 542 22.18 -13.33 19.40
C SER A 542 21.25 -12.23 19.92
N ARG A 543 21.82 -11.33 20.73
CA ARG A 543 21.15 -10.05 21.08
C ARG A 543 21.11 -9.08 19.91
N ALA A 544 21.97 -9.27 18.91
CA ALA A 544 21.93 -8.49 17.68
C ALA A 544 20.64 -8.80 16.93
N VAL A 545 20.02 -7.77 16.35
CA VAL A 545 18.76 -7.88 15.62
C VAL A 545 19.02 -7.48 14.17
N THR A 546 18.51 -8.28 13.24
CA THR A 546 18.50 -7.96 11.81
C THR A 546 17.16 -7.36 11.44
N ARG A 547 17.19 -6.32 10.59
CA ARG A 547 15.98 -5.82 9.94
C ARG A 547 15.57 -6.78 8.83
N THR A 548 14.31 -7.17 8.83
CA THR A 548 13.74 -8.12 7.88
C THR A 548 12.60 -7.48 7.09
N ILE A 549 12.29 -8.07 5.95
CA ILE A 549 11.07 -7.84 5.17
C ILE A 549 10.20 -9.07 5.38
N GLU A 550 9.01 -8.86 5.92
CA GLU A 550 8.09 -9.93 6.33
C GLU A 550 6.75 -9.73 5.65
N SER A 551 6.10 -10.82 5.26
CA SER A 551 4.76 -10.76 4.69
C SER A 551 3.82 -11.80 5.29
N PHE A 552 2.56 -11.43 5.42
CA PHE A 552 1.50 -12.29 5.95
C PHE A 552 0.15 -11.95 5.29
N PRO A 553 -0.78 -12.93 5.23
CA PRO A 553 -2.13 -12.70 4.74
C PRO A 553 -2.91 -11.82 5.71
N LEU A 554 -3.56 -10.78 5.18
CA LEU A 554 -4.29 -9.79 5.97
C LEU A 554 -5.80 -9.96 5.80
N LEU A 555 -6.32 -9.73 4.59
CA LEU A 555 -7.77 -9.68 4.37
C LEU A 555 -8.24 -10.63 3.30
N TRP A 556 -9.43 -11.17 3.54
CA TRP A 556 -10.28 -11.71 2.50
C TRP A 556 -11.39 -10.72 2.21
N LYS A 557 -11.43 -10.21 0.98
CA LYS A 557 -12.39 -9.20 0.52
C LYS A 557 -13.42 -9.91 -0.36
N ARG A 558 -14.71 -9.72 -0.11
CA ARG A 558 -15.81 -10.33 -0.86
C ARG A 558 -16.74 -9.27 -1.40
N GLU A 559 -17.05 -9.34 -2.68
CA GLU A 559 -18.07 -8.49 -3.29
C GLU A 559 -19.35 -9.30 -3.53
N PRO A 560 -20.53 -8.78 -3.13
CA PRO A 560 -21.77 -9.44 -3.42
C PRO A 560 -21.92 -9.63 -4.93
N ALA A 561 -22.29 -10.84 -5.35
CA ALA A 561 -22.49 -11.13 -6.76
C ALA A 561 -23.59 -10.21 -7.33
N PRO A 562 -23.35 -9.50 -8.46
CA PRO A 562 -24.43 -8.84 -9.17
C PRO A 562 -25.56 -9.84 -9.46
N GLU A 563 -26.82 -9.43 -9.37
CA GLU A 563 -27.96 -10.35 -9.61
C GLU A 563 -27.89 -11.02 -11.00
N THR A 564 -27.35 -10.30 -11.98
CA THR A 564 -27.12 -10.79 -13.36
C THR A 564 -25.91 -11.73 -13.50
N ALA A 565 -25.01 -11.78 -12.51
CA ALA A 565 -23.78 -12.56 -12.54
C ALA A 565 -23.92 -13.99 -11.97
N ARG A 566 -25.09 -14.33 -11.42
CA ARG A 566 -25.38 -15.65 -10.84
C ARG A 566 -25.43 -16.79 -11.87
N GLY A 567 -25.37 -16.49 -13.17
CA GLY A 567 -25.37 -17.51 -14.24
C GLY A 567 -24.53 -17.20 -15.49
N GLY A 568 -23.77 -16.10 -15.53
CA GLY A 568 -22.95 -15.71 -16.68
C GLY A 568 -21.44 -15.63 -16.37
N PRO A 569 -20.55 -15.71 -17.38
CA PRO A 569 -19.12 -15.46 -17.21
C PRO A 569 -18.93 -14.01 -16.75
N LEU A 570 -18.33 -13.84 -15.57
CA LEU A 570 -17.99 -12.52 -15.05
C LEU A 570 -16.79 -11.98 -15.83
N GLU A 571 -16.98 -10.82 -16.44
CA GLU A 571 -15.90 -10.02 -17.00
C GLU A 571 -15.32 -9.20 -15.85
N PHE A 572 -14.03 -9.39 -15.56
CA PHE A 572 -13.25 -8.78 -14.48
C PHE A 572 -13.86 -7.53 -13.80
N SER A 573 -14.15 -7.64 -12.50
CA SER A 573 -14.30 -6.52 -11.57
C SER A 573 -13.43 -6.82 -10.36
N PRO A 574 -12.38 -6.02 -10.06
CA PRO A 574 -11.64 -6.19 -8.83
C PRO A 574 -12.58 -5.89 -7.66
N THR A 575 -12.47 -6.66 -6.58
CA THR A 575 -13.34 -6.51 -5.41
C THR A 575 -13.19 -5.12 -4.83
N ASN A 576 -14.25 -4.30 -4.94
CA ASN A 576 -14.25 -2.92 -4.48
C ASN A 576 -15.20 -2.74 -3.31
N ILE A 577 -14.67 -2.84 -2.10
CA ILE A 577 -15.43 -2.71 -0.84
C ILE A 577 -16.16 -1.36 -0.78
N THR A 578 -15.53 -0.26 -1.19
CA THR A 578 -16.16 1.05 -1.20
C THR A 578 -17.36 1.09 -2.15
N ALA A 579 -17.24 0.49 -3.33
CA ALA A 579 -18.35 0.38 -4.27
C ALA A 579 -19.46 -0.53 -3.70
N ALA A 580 -19.12 -1.68 -3.12
CA ALA A 580 -20.06 -2.59 -2.48
C ALA A 580 -20.86 -1.90 -1.36
N VAL A 581 -20.20 -1.14 -0.50
CA VAL A 581 -20.82 -0.32 0.55
C VAL A 581 -21.76 0.71 -0.07
N ALA A 582 -21.31 1.44 -1.10
CA ALA A 582 -22.14 2.45 -1.76
C ALA A 582 -23.39 1.85 -2.44
N THR A 583 -23.25 0.68 -3.06
CA THR A 583 -24.34 -0.01 -3.76
C THR A 583 -25.34 -0.65 -2.80
N THR A 584 -24.87 -1.25 -1.71
CA THR A 584 -25.73 -2.03 -0.80
C THR A 584 -26.18 -1.26 0.44
N GLY A 585 -25.49 -0.17 0.79
CA GLY A 585 -25.68 0.54 2.06
C GLY A 585 -25.19 -0.23 3.30
N ARG A 586 -24.63 -1.45 3.13
CA ARG A 586 -24.11 -2.28 4.23
C ARG A 586 -22.72 -1.79 4.66
N PRO A 587 -22.32 -1.97 5.94
CA PRO A 587 -21.01 -1.56 6.42
C PRO A 587 -19.87 -2.38 5.78
N ALA A 588 -18.69 -1.77 5.67
CA ALA A 588 -17.51 -2.35 5.01
C ALA A 588 -17.06 -3.68 5.63
N GLU A 589 -17.20 -3.81 6.94
CA GLU A 589 -16.87 -5.01 7.71
C GLU A 589 -17.65 -6.27 7.31
N GLU A 590 -18.80 -6.14 6.65
CA GLU A 590 -19.55 -7.30 6.14
C GLU A 590 -18.93 -7.89 4.87
N PHE A 591 -18.09 -7.12 4.19
CA PHE A 591 -17.43 -7.48 2.94
C PHE A 591 -15.96 -7.88 3.14
N VAL A 592 -15.49 -7.88 4.39
CA VAL A 592 -14.08 -8.15 4.72
C VAL A 592 -14.00 -9.15 5.86
N SER A 593 -13.05 -10.08 5.80
CA SER A 593 -12.81 -11.07 6.86
C SER A 593 -11.32 -11.29 7.10
N ALA A 594 -10.98 -11.74 8.31
CA ALA A 594 -9.61 -12.02 8.72
C ALA A 594 -9.02 -13.22 7.94
N LEU A 595 -7.96 -12.99 7.17
CA LEU A 595 -7.34 -14.03 6.35
C LEU A 595 -6.27 -14.83 7.11
N SER A 596 -5.59 -14.25 8.10
CA SER A 596 -4.77 -15.01 9.04
C SER A 596 -5.66 -15.68 10.10
N SER A 597 -6.55 -16.56 9.65
CA SER A 597 -7.37 -17.40 10.53
C SER A 597 -7.60 -18.75 9.86
N ALA A 598 -7.79 -19.82 10.63
CA ALA A 598 -8.08 -21.14 10.07
C ALA A 598 -9.28 -21.12 9.12
N LYS A 599 -10.34 -20.39 9.50
CA LYS A 599 -11.53 -20.16 8.69
C LYS A 599 -11.20 -19.39 7.41
N GLY A 600 -10.53 -18.25 7.51
CA GLY A 600 -10.18 -17.41 6.35
C GLY A 600 -9.28 -18.13 5.33
N ILE A 601 -8.26 -18.86 5.79
CA ILE A 601 -7.40 -19.68 4.92
C ILE A 601 -8.26 -20.73 4.20
N SER A 602 -9.05 -21.51 4.93
CA SER A 602 -9.87 -22.57 4.34
C SER A 602 -10.91 -22.04 3.36
N GLU A 603 -11.64 -20.98 3.70
CA GLU A 603 -12.76 -20.46 2.88
C GLU A 603 -12.26 -19.70 1.64
N SER A 604 -11.05 -19.14 1.69
CA SER A 604 -10.38 -18.52 0.54
C SER A 604 -9.89 -19.52 -0.53
N GLY A 605 -9.98 -20.83 -0.25
CA GLY A 605 -9.43 -21.88 -1.10
C GLY A 605 -7.90 -22.04 -0.97
N MET A 606 -7.27 -21.35 -0.01
CA MET A 606 -5.86 -21.53 0.29
C MET A 606 -5.63 -22.70 1.25
N ASN A 607 -4.48 -23.36 1.11
CA ASN A 607 -3.91 -24.19 2.16
C ASN A 607 -2.75 -23.43 2.84
N GLU A 608 -2.27 -23.97 3.96
CA GLU A 608 -1.17 -23.33 4.70
C GLU A 608 0.12 -23.16 3.89
N ASN A 609 0.48 -24.15 3.07
CA ASN A 609 1.71 -24.08 2.26
C ASN A 609 1.62 -22.98 1.21
N LEU A 610 0.47 -22.81 0.57
CA LEU A 610 0.22 -21.73 -0.36
C LEU A 610 0.30 -20.37 0.35
N ALA A 611 -0.31 -20.23 1.52
CA ALA A 611 -0.24 -18.99 2.31
C ALA A 611 1.21 -18.64 2.72
N LYS A 612 1.98 -19.63 3.17
CA LYS A 612 3.41 -19.51 3.49
C LYS A 612 4.23 -19.12 2.24
N SER A 613 3.95 -19.75 1.10
CA SER A 613 4.66 -19.52 -0.16
C SER A 613 4.42 -18.12 -0.72
N ILE A 614 3.17 -17.65 -0.71
CA ILE A 614 2.83 -16.30 -1.18
C ILE A 614 3.49 -15.24 -0.29
N GLY A 615 3.48 -15.44 1.03
CA GLY A 615 4.20 -14.56 1.96
C GLY A 615 5.69 -14.50 1.66
N LEU A 616 6.35 -15.66 1.49
CA LEU A 616 7.77 -15.72 1.15
C LEU A 616 8.07 -15.04 -0.20
N TYR A 617 7.23 -15.26 -1.21
CA TYR A 617 7.35 -14.63 -2.53
C TYR A 617 7.34 -13.11 -2.42
N PHE A 618 6.38 -12.52 -1.71
CA PHE A 618 6.28 -11.06 -1.60
C PHE A 618 7.45 -10.44 -0.82
N SER A 619 7.89 -11.08 0.26
CA SER A 619 9.07 -10.62 0.99
C SER A 619 10.33 -10.63 0.12
N ALA A 620 10.54 -11.71 -0.64
CA ALA A 620 11.69 -11.83 -1.52
C ALA A 620 11.62 -10.89 -2.72
N PHE A 621 10.44 -10.72 -3.32
CA PHE A 621 10.21 -9.77 -4.39
C PHE A 621 10.52 -8.33 -3.94
N TYR A 622 10.06 -7.94 -2.76
CA TYR A 622 10.33 -6.60 -2.23
C TYR A 622 11.83 -6.40 -1.91
N ALA A 623 12.48 -7.43 -1.34
CA ALA A 623 13.93 -7.39 -1.14
C ALA A 623 14.69 -7.24 -2.47
N PHE A 624 14.24 -7.95 -3.52
CA PHE A 624 14.80 -7.82 -4.87
C PHE A 624 14.66 -6.38 -5.39
N LEU A 625 13.48 -5.75 -5.28
CA LEU A 625 13.28 -4.36 -5.69
C LEU A 625 14.28 -3.40 -5.01
N LEU A 626 14.44 -3.53 -3.69
CA LEU A 626 15.38 -2.71 -2.94
C LEU A 626 16.84 -2.96 -3.35
N LYS A 627 17.19 -4.21 -3.69
CA LYS A 627 18.54 -4.60 -4.12
C LYS A 627 18.87 -4.14 -5.54
N THR A 628 17.91 -4.11 -6.46
CA THR A 628 18.18 -3.92 -7.89
C THR A 628 17.75 -2.57 -8.44
N ARG A 629 16.60 -2.05 -8.01
CA ARG A 629 16.02 -0.80 -8.53
C ARG A 629 16.22 0.39 -7.59
N TYR A 630 16.26 0.12 -6.29
CA TYR A 630 16.43 1.12 -5.24
C TYR A 630 17.72 0.93 -4.45
N ALA A 631 18.73 0.33 -5.08
CA ALA A 631 20.03 0.09 -4.49
C ALA A 631 20.66 1.40 -4.02
N ARG A 632 21.26 1.38 -2.83
CA ARG A 632 22.02 2.50 -2.29
C ARG A 632 23.35 1.98 -1.78
N GLU A 633 24.40 2.77 -1.96
CA GLU A 633 25.68 2.47 -1.34
C GLU A 633 25.48 2.34 0.18
N PRO A 634 26.05 1.30 0.82
CA PRO A 634 26.03 1.23 2.26
C PRO A 634 26.64 2.51 2.83
N GLU A 635 25.97 3.14 3.80
CA GLU A 635 26.63 4.23 4.53
C GLU A 635 27.97 3.68 5.04
N PRO A 636 29.09 4.42 4.87
CA PRO A 636 30.35 4.03 5.46
C PRO A 636 30.07 3.78 6.92
N GLN A 637 30.23 2.53 7.37
CA GLN A 637 30.17 2.25 8.79
C GLN A 637 31.23 3.16 9.39
N LEU A 638 30.80 4.22 10.07
CA LEU A 638 31.66 5.00 10.92
C LEU A 638 32.31 3.95 11.81
N GLN A 639 33.59 3.67 11.55
CA GLN A 639 34.41 2.91 12.47
C GLN A 639 34.43 3.78 13.71
N ILE A 640 33.47 3.54 14.60
CA ILE A 640 33.54 3.99 15.96
C ILE A 640 34.72 3.19 16.49
N GLY A 641 35.92 3.75 16.31
CA GLY A 641 37.13 3.24 16.92
C GLY A 641 36.79 2.99 18.37
N ALA A 642 37.25 1.85 18.91
CA ALA A 642 37.01 1.41 20.27
C ALA A 642 37.55 2.46 21.27
N ALA A 643 36.86 3.58 21.41
CA ALA A 643 37.07 4.57 22.44
C ALA A 643 36.42 3.97 23.69
N HIS A 644 37.28 3.37 24.51
CA HIS A 644 37.06 3.00 25.90
C HIS A 644 35.62 3.19 26.39
N ILE A 645 34.82 2.14 26.26
CA ILE A 645 33.64 1.96 27.11
C ILE A 645 34.21 1.78 28.53
N LEU A 646 34.30 2.89 29.27
CA LEU A 646 34.55 2.85 30.70
C LEU A 646 33.40 2.06 31.35
N PRO A 647 33.70 1.10 32.24
CA PRO A 647 32.67 0.30 32.89
C PRO A 647 31.80 1.22 33.75
N PHE A 648 30.49 1.24 33.49
CA PHE A 648 29.51 1.78 34.42
C PHE A 648 29.63 1.01 35.75
N PRO A 649 29.70 1.70 36.91
CA PRO A 649 29.72 1.02 38.18
C PRO A 649 28.35 0.37 38.43
N ALA A 650 28.37 -0.89 38.86
CA ALA A 650 27.20 -1.62 39.29
C ALA A 650 26.45 -0.84 40.38
N ARG A 651 25.15 -0.58 40.18
CA ARG A 651 24.29 -0.05 41.22
C ARG A 651 24.13 -1.09 42.33
N GLY A 652 24.79 -0.83 43.45
CA GLY A 652 24.55 -1.51 44.72
C GLY A 652 23.16 -1.17 45.24
N VAL A 653 22.47 -2.21 45.71
CA VAL A 653 21.29 -2.14 46.56
C VAL A 653 21.70 -1.52 47.89
N VAL A 654 21.09 -0.40 48.31
CA VAL A 654 21.16 0.08 49.69
C VAL A 654 19.79 0.54 50.14
N GLY A 655 19.41 0.03 51.31
CA GLY A 655 18.15 0.25 51.98
C GLY A 655 18.01 1.62 52.62
N VAL A 656 16.76 1.89 52.93
CA VAL A 656 16.23 3.05 53.65
C VAL A 656 16.85 3.19 55.03
N THR A 657 17.37 4.38 55.37
CA THR A 657 17.21 5.00 56.70
C THR A 657 17.32 6.52 56.60
N ALA A 658 16.55 7.20 57.45
CA ALA A 658 16.32 8.64 57.48
C ALA A 658 17.34 9.39 58.35
N SER A 659 17.68 10.62 57.96
CA SER A 659 17.79 11.78 58.87
C SER A 659 18.19 13.07 58.14
N ASN A 660 17.64 14.18 58.65
CA ASN A 660 17.77 15.59 58.29
C ASN A 660 19.20 16.12 58.05
N VAL A 661 19.32 17.22 57.29
CA VAL A 661 19.80 18.57 57.71
C VAL A 661 20.26 19.43 56.49
N SER A 662 19.67 20.63 56.41
CA SER A 662 20.09 21.93 55.82
C SER A 662 20.86 22.05 54.48
N ALA A 663 20.35 22.96 53.63
CA ALA A 663 21.05 23.67 52.55
C ALA A 663 22.24 24.52 53.07
N PRO A 664 23.18 25.01 52.21
CA PRO A 664 22.86 26.11 51.27
C PRO A 664 23.55 26.06 49.88
N ALA A 665 23.02 26.84 48.93
CA ALA A 665 23.71 27.38 47.75
C ALA A 665 24.86 28.35 48.19
N PRO A 666 25.75 28.96 47.36
CA PRO A 666 25.49 29.46 45.98
C PRO A 666 26.71 29.55 45.01
N ARG A 667 26.47 30.18 43.85
CA ARG A 667 27.34 31.08 43.03
C ARG A 667 27.72 30.63 41.62
N ASP A 668 27.06 31.27 40.65
CA ASP A 668 27.61 32.20 39.66
C ASP A 668 29.09 32.08 39.26
N ALA A 669 29.33 31.95 37.95
CA ALA A 669 30.29 32.80 37.24
C ALA A 669 29.94 32.84 35.74
N ALA A 670 29.65 34.05 35.29
CA ALA A 670 29.52 34.48 33.91
C ALA A 670 30.91 34.71 33.26
N ASP A 671 30.83 35.10 31.99
CA ASP A 671 31.84 35.78 31.17
C ASP A 671 32.92 34.96 30.45
N ARG A 672 32.78 34.91 29.12
CA ARG A 672 33.69 35.66 28.23
C ARG A 672 33.09 35.88 26.84
N ALA A 673 32.86 37.15 26.54
CA ALA A 673 32.67 37.70 25.20
C ALA A 673 34.02 38.11 24.57
N ASP A 674 33.93 38.44 23.29
CA ASP A 674 34.83 39.24 22.46
C ASP A 674 36.09 38.59 21.86
N ARG A 675 36.01 38.41 20.53
CA ARG A 675 36.89 39.12 19.60
C ARG A 675 36.26 39.29 18.22
N ALA A 676 36.21 40.54 17.79
CA ALA A 676 35.76 41.04 16.50
C ALA A 676 36.92 41.13 15.47
N ASP A 677 36.49 41.31 14.23
CA ASP A 677 37.11 42.05 13.11
C ASP A 677 38.32 41.51 12.34
N ARG A 678 38.06 41.20 11.06
CA ARG A 678 38.75 41.67 9.84
C ARG A 678 37.97 41.15 8.61
N ALA A 679 37.17 41.97 7.94
CA ALA A 679 37.52 42.97 6.91
C ALA A 679 37.72 42.37 5.50
N ASP A 680 36.87 42.86 4.60
CA ASP A 680 36.73 42.68 3.15
C ASP A 680 38.03 42.75 2.32
N GLN A 681 38.09 42.01 1.20
CA GLN A 681 38.12 42.55 -0.17
C GLN A 681 38.16 41.43 -1.27
N PRO A 682 37.84 41.74 -2.55
CA PRO A 682 37.07 40.87 -3.45
C PRO A 682 37.83 40.25 -4.64
N GLU A 683 37.14 39.31 -5.32
CA GLU A 683 37.10 39.00 -6.79
C GLU A 683 38.41 38.99 -7.63
N GLN A 684 38.79 37.94 -8.37
CA GLN A 684 38.30 37.52 -9.72
C GLN A 684 39.13 36.34 -10.32
N PRO A 685 38.77 35.75 -11.49
CA PRO A 685 38.79 34.31 -11.79
C PRO A 685 39.88 33.81 -12.78
N GLU A 686 39.77 32.51 -13.12
CA GLU A 686 40.40 31.75 -14.23
C GLU A 686 41.88 31.32 -14.10
N GLN A 687 42.12 30.00 -14.07
CA GLN A 687 42.92 29.31 -15.09
C GLN A 687 42.89 27.77 -14.94
N ALA A 688 42.26 27.14 -15.94
CA ALA A 688 42.72 26.00 -16.74
C ALA A 688 43.54 24.85 -16.08
N LEU A 689 42.91 23.66 -16.11
CA LEU A 689 43.31 22.49 -16.92
C LEU A 689 44.76 21.95 -16.85
N ARG A 690 44.82 20.61 -16.66
CA ARG A 690 45.90 19.64 -16.92
C ARG A 690 46.84 19.33 -15.76
N ARG A 691 46.56 18.21 -15.07
CA ARG A 691 47.54 17.12 -14.94
C ARG A 691 46.84 15.76 -15.00
N SER A 692 47.09 15.08 -16.10
CA SER A 692 46.95 13.65 -16.29
C SER A 692 48.00 12.90 -15.46
N ALA A 693 47.55 11.93 -14.68
CA ALA A 693 48.10 10.57 -14.60
C ALA A 693 46.96 9.66 -14.14
#